data_AF-A0A349D1F6-F1
#
_entry.id   AF-A0A349D1F6-F1
#
_cell.length_a   1.000
_cell.length_b   1.000
_cell.length_c   1.000
_cell.angle_alpha   90.00
_cell.angle_beta   90.00
_cell.angle_gamma   90.00
#
_symmetry.space_group_name_H-M   'P 1'
#
loop_
_entity.id
_entity.type
_entity.pdbx_description
1 polymer ?
#
loop_
_entity_poly.entity_id
_entity_poly.type
_entity_poly.pdbx_seq_one_letter_code
_entity_poly.pdbx_strand_id
1 'polypeptide(L)'
;MKTFAWFGKSGKRGGRGDSQRGSRKNRVLRLEGLENRQLLSVAPSPVLPYQPAQVSSLMASPMRQLLPAAPLAASLASGYMCPVSGLMVTNRPVPVLDLGVGDTGMVVQMDLRTLSARDYARVSQVLFVNAEGSDRLTVVDEFLLKADLNGNPRDGCESTIAKASSDPVSDVVIFDVVRPVWTRPGKALRTEVIACMGDDLSGEKIGLECAEVVAYDLRGRLISNVRYVGAPSTLHNIEYPQADLFVALTGPSEVPLGELASYTVTVGNSGPATAVNGKIEMPVPVGASFVSQQSSVGWVDKGDSIAYAIPSLASGQVLNANCTFDFSQTGGVDVSAFVSFSADPNPSNNLAEVRTEVVAVPVKMTVTELLGPAADTAVEYQKNITINRFNVMADAADLLVTNVIVDAAEGSLLNGQNYSLWVDTDGDSAVDTVLDSGKYAQAGMVRFDTIAGGGYVVPEEQVVRMEIHMDVASSLTTPTLRCELAGVEVERLDNGSSVGWQIDHSVQTLWSFRHQGDLYVTLSGPTPDRMILGGQLSEPVLVINLRAEYEPVDVTRLQISVMNGTMQSIDSFRLYKDDGTMNAFASAVGVNGDPTPAGYTTFQAVMQNRQLVIPPGQDVKVLVRASVKSDVDGGVSGEQDQFFIAGQTCVIAARGVASSNNLAANDGDSVAEGEVFVGTNVAGPNRNIEQPVMNTVVMSKITSIANASLDVDGSVVPVGSDREIGVFQFVAAANVNTKNAPNRAILDTLTFVVDTVNVGIDPTRFNLVNRLDASVSVAATTVETTATGYRVTFTNLRASAVDTVLGSGMSATFALRANIFNPNTAASSGGSSSLQATLDLHDGFFGWFDEDFGSSHKFDWVDYPDTVIRSTLYQG
;
A
#
# COMPACT_ATOMS: atom_id res chain seq x y z
N MET A 1 -54.83 -2.72 -36.94
CA MET A 1 -55.68 -3.78 -37.54
C MET A 1 -55.71 -4.99 -36.62
N LYS A 2 -56.74 -5.85 -36.74
CA LYS A 2 -56.84 -7.25 -36.30
C LYS A 2 -56.22 -7.66 -34.94
N THR A 3 -57.13 -7.96 -34.02
CA THR A 3 -57.04 -9.02 -33.00
C THR A 3 -56.31 -10.30 -33.44
N PHE A 4 -55.69 -11.00 -32.49
CA PHE A 4 -56.08 -12.36 -32.09
C PHE A 4 -55.62 -12.67 -30.65
N ALA A 5 -56.16 -13.72 -30.03
CA ALA A 5 -55.87 -14.12 -28.66
C ALA A 5 -56.00 -15.65 -28.51
N TRP A 6 -55.41 -16.24 -27.45
CA TRP A 6 -55.95 -17.49 -26.89
C TRP A 6 -55.62 -17.69 -25.39
N PHE A 7 -56.15 -18.77 -24.82
CA PHE A 7 -56.36 -18.99 -23.38
C PHE A 7 -55.65 -20.26 -22.87
N GLY A 8 -55.42 -20.34 -21.56
CA GLY A 8 -55.11 -21.59 -20.85
C GLY A 8 -55.39 -21.42 -19.34
N LYS A 9 -56.39 -22.13 -18.79
CA LYS A 9 -56.81 -21.94 -17.38
C LYS A 9 -57.47 -23.18 -16.78
N SER A 10 -57.21 -23.41 -15.49
CA SER A 10 -57.73 -24.50 -14.62
C SER A 10 -57.30 -25.93 -14.98
N GLY A 11 -57.21 -26.89 -14.05
CA GLY A 11 -57.33 -26.79 -12.58
C GLY A 11 -58.03 -28.02 -11.95
N LYS A 12 -57.66 -28.41 -10.73
CA LYS A 12 -58.36 -29.44 -9.92
C LYS A 12 -58.19 -29.21 -8.41
N ARG A 13 -59.06 -29.84 -7.60
CA ARG A 13 -59.25 -29.60 -6.14
C ARG A 13 -59.36 -30.91 -5.36
N GLY A 14 -58.96 -30.88 -4.09
CA GLY A 14 -59.43 -31.77 -3.02
C GLY A 14 -58.36 -32.65 -2.36
N GLY A 15 -58.31 -32.81 -1.04
CA GLY A 15 -59.04 -32.09 0.03
C GLY A 15 -59.16 -32.85 1.36
N ARG A 16 -59.52 -32.10 2.43
CA ARG A 16 -59.85 -32.53 3.82
C ARG A 16 -58.71 -33.06 4.71
N GLY A 17 -58.79 -32.68 5.99
CA GLY A 17 -57.95 -33.11 7.12
C GLY A 17 -57.97 -32.00 8.18
N ASP A 18 -58.58 -32.21 9.35
CA ASP A 18 -59.09 -31.10 10.18
C ASP A 18 -58.77 -31.21 11.68
N SER A 19 -58.40 -30.07 12.27
CA SER A 19 -58.61 -29.65 13.68
C SER A 19 -57.74 -30.18 14.85
N GLN A 20 -57.76 -29.36 15.92
CA GLN A 20 -57.32 -29.59 17.33
C GLN A 20 -55.81 -29.64 17.63
N ARG A 21 -55.29 -29.16 18.78
CA ARG A 21 -55.58 -27.98 19.64
C ARG A 21 -54.50 -27.94 20.74
N GLY A 22 -53.87 -26.80 21.05
CA GLY A 22 -52.85 -26.78 22.12
C GLY A 22 -52.19 -25.43 22.43
N SER A 23 -52.92 -24.49 23.03
CA SER A 23 -52.36 -23.20 23.49
C SER A 23 -52.24 -23.16 25.01
N ARG A 24 -51.13 -22.60 25.55
CA ARG A 24 -51.15 -21.45 26.50
C ARG A 24 -49.79 -21.11 27.15
N LYS A 25 -49.43 -19.81 27.07
CA LYS A 25 -48.80 -18.97 28.13
C LYS A 25 -47.34 -19.31 28.54
N ASN A 26 -46.58 -18.43 29.19
CA ASN A 26 -46.94 -17.16 29.86
C ASN A 26 -45.89 -16.03 29.68
N ARG A 27 -46.21 -14.81 30.14
CA ARG A 27 -45.35 -13.60 30.07
C ARG A 27 -44.51 -13.37 31.34
N VAL A 28 -43.34 -12.76 31.13
CA VAL A 28 -42.68 -11.65 31.88
C VAL A 28 -42.71 -11.65 33.42
N LEU A 29 -41.52 -11.51 34.01
CA LEU A 29 -41.30 -10.81 35.30
C LEU A 29 -40.15 -9.81 35.15
N ARG A 30 -40.33 -8.59 35.67
CA ARG A 30 -39.28 -7.60 35.95
C ARG A 30 -38.89 -7.70 37.43
N LEU A 31 -37.63 -7.43 37.76
CA LEU A 31 -37.20 -7.11 39.13
C LEU A 31 -36.05 -6.09 39.12
N GLU A 32 -36.42 -4.82 39.19
CA GLU A 32 -35.67 -3.80 39.94
C GLU A 32 -36.27 -3.84 41.37
N GLY A 33 -35.56 -3.59 42.48
CA GLY A 33 -34.15 -3.25 42.67
C GLY A 33 -34.03 -2.41 43.95
N LEU A 34 -33.09 -2.73 44.85
CA LEU A 34 -32.76 -1.87 46.00
C LEU A 34 -31.36 -2.22 46.54
N GLU A 35 -30.65 -1.21 47.05
CA GLU A 35 -29.20 -1.13 47.12
C GLU A 35 -28.61 -1.31 48.55
N ASN A 36 -27.27 -1.14 48.64
CA ASN A 36 -26.47 -0.70 49.81
C ASN A 36 -26.15 -1.81 50.86
N ARG A 37 -24.92 -1.97 51.37
CA ARG A 37 -23.60 -1.27 51.24
C ARG A 37 -22.50 -2.24 51.72
N GLN A 38 -21.19 -2.17 51.38
CA GLN A 38 -20.36 -1.28 50.53
C GLN A 38 -19.19 -2.17 49.95
N LEU A 39 -17.89 -1.86 49.73
CA LEU A 39 -17.01 -0.70 49.97
C LEU A 39 -15.79 -0.71 49.00
N LEU A 40 -15.64 0.38 48.23
CA LEU A 40 -14.46 0.89 47.47
C LEU A 40 -13.74 0.05 46.38
N SER A 41 -13.53 0.74 45.24
CA SER A 41 -12.46 0.57 44.24
C SER A 41 -11.14 1.24 44.74
N VAL A 42 -9.97 1.29 44.06
CA VAL A 42 -9.61 1.58 42.65
C VAL A 42 -8.26 0.90 42.26
N ALA A 43 -7.99 0.81 40.95
CA ALA A 43 -6.75 0.38 40.28
C ALA A 43 -5.54 1.35 40.54
N PRO A 44 -4.29 1.16 40.00
CA PRO A 44 -3.89 0.36 38.83
C PRO A 44 -2.61 -0.52 38.94
N SER A 45 -2.41 -1.33 37.89
CA SER A 45 -1.15 -2.02 37.51
C SER A 45 -0.05 -1.01 37.09
N PRO A 46 1.25 -1.37 36.98
CA PRO A 46 1.75 -2.48 36.15
C PRO A 46 2.85 -3.38 36.77
N VAL A 47 3.12 -4.50 36.10
CA VAL A 47 4.34 -5.33 36.27
C VAL A 47 5.12 -5.29 34.96
N LEU A 48 6.41 -4.94 35.02
CA LEU A 48 7.39 -4.95 33.92
C LEU A 48 8.80 -5.19 34.53
N PRO A 49 9.78 -5.69 33.77
CA PRO A 49 9.85 -7.05 33.23
C PRO A 49 11.13 -7.78 33.72
N TYR A 50 11.35 -9.05 33.35
CA TYR A 50 12.52 -9.83 33.80
C TYR A 50 13.24 -10.59 32.67
N GLN A 51 14.46 -10.15 32.35
CA GLN A 51 15.49 -10.84 31.54
C GLN A 51 16.87 -10.17 31.79
N PRO A 52 18.02 -10.79 31.48
CA PRO A 52 18.37 -12.21 31.54
C PRO A 52 19.66 -12.44 32.40
N ALA A 53 20.26 -13.64 32.34
CA ALA A 53 21.29 -14.10 33.29
C ALA A 53 22.77 -13.74 32.96
N GLN A 54 23.62 -13.73 33.99
CA GLN A 54 25.09 -13.86 33.87
C GLN A 54 25.72 -14.72 35.00
N VAL A 55 26.93 -15.22 34.74
CA VAL A 55 27.57 -16.39 35.38
C VAL A 55 28.52 -16.04 36.54
N SER A 56 28.60 -16.92 37.56
CA SER A 56 29.80 -17.22 38.41
C SER A 56 29.47 -18.38 39.38
N SER A 57 30.07 -19.59 39.31
CA SER A 57 31.44 -20.01 39.73
C SER A 57 31.65 -20.03 41.27
N LEU A 58 32.22 -21.06 41.92
CA LEU A 58 32.57 -22.45 41.54
C LEU A 58 32.95 -23.25 42.81
N MET A 59 32.58 -24.54 42.92
CA MET A 59 32.99 -25.51 43.99
C MET A 59 32.53 -25.15 45.44
N ALA A 60 32.37 -26.10 46.38
CA ALA A 60 32.77 -27.50 46.42
C ALA A 60 31.68 -28.44 47.01
N SER A 61 31.80 -29.73 46.70
CA SER A 61 30.96 -30.87 47.15
C SER A 61 31.49 -31.46 48.50
N PRO A 62 30.93 -32.54 49.10
CA PRO A 62 29.87 -33.44 48.62
C PRO A 62 28.83 -33.97 49.65
N MET A 63 27.79 -34.67 49.12
CA MET A 63 26.88 -35.60 49.82
C MET A 63 25.90 -35.00 50.86
N ARG A 64 24.68 -35.55 51.09
CA ARG A 64 24.05 -36.78 50.57
C ARG A 64 22.50 -36.69 50.58
N GLN A 65 21.88 -37.38 49.62
CA GLN A 65 20.53 -37.99 49.66
C GLN A 65 19.25 -37.14 49.78
N LEU A 66 18.17 -37.76 49.27
CA LEU A 66 16.82 -37.26 49.11
C LEU A 66 15.98 -37.40 50.41
N LEU A 67 14.86 -36.66 50.44
CA LEU A 67 13.47 -37.05 50.80
C LEU A 67 13.21 -38.42 51.49
N PRO A 68 12.10 -38.56 52.24
CA PRO A 68 11.35 -37.57 53.04
C PRO A 68 10.94 -38.16 54.42
N ALA A 69 9.77 -37.77 54.93
CA ALA A 69 8.99 -38.39 56.00
C ALA A 69 9.49 -38.28 57.47
N ALA A 70 8.53 -37.87 58.31
CA ALA A 70 8.51 -37.96 59.77
C ALA A 70 7.03 -38.24 60.15
N PRO A 71 6.68 -38.65 61.39
CA PRO A 71 7.51 -38.86 62.58
C PRO A 71 7.52 -40.39 62.95
N LEU A 72 7.69 -40.93 64.16
CA LEU A 72 7.42 -40.45 65.53
C LEU A 72 8.10 -41.39 66.57
N ALA A 73 8.94 -40.89 67.47
CA ALA A 73 9.50 -41.66 68.59
C ALA A 73 10.00 -40.78 69.76
N ALA A 74 9.85 -41.30 70.99
CA ALA A 74 10.32 -40.74 72.27
C ALA A 74 9.65 -39.40 72.71
N SER A 75 9.57 -39.05 74.01
CA SER A 75 10.01 -39.73 75.23
C SER A 75 9.01 -39.57 76.40
N LEU A 76 9.12 -40.44 77.42
CA LEU A 76 8.35 -40.38 78.66
C LEU A 76 8.99 -39.44 79.69
N ALA A 77 8.24 -38.49 80.26
CA ALA A 77 8.60 -37.83 81.51
C ALA A 77 7.39 -37.21 82.24
N SER A 78 6.90 -37.86 83.30
CA SER A 78 6.13 -37.21 84.37
C SER A 78 6.31 -38.01 85.65
N GLY A 79 6.91 -37.40 86.67
CA GLY A 79 7.39 -38.10 87.86
C GLY A 79 6.84 -37.52 89.15
N TYR A 80 5.92 -38.25 89.78
CA TYR A 80 5.74 -38.24 91.24
C TYR A 80 5.95 -39.66 91.75
N MET A 81 6.99 -39.87 92.56
CA MET A 81 7.33 -41.18 93.14
C MET A 81 7.02 -41.22 94.64
N CYS A 82 6.31 -42.26 95.08
CA CYS A 82 6.61 -43.05 96.29
C CYS A 82 5.50 -44.12 96.54
N PRO A 83 5.80 -45.29 97.12
CA PRO A 83 7.11 -45.95 97.18
C PRO A 83 7.02 -47.50 97.07
N VAL A 84 7.10 -48.07 95.85
CA VAL A 84 7.53 -49.47 95.64
C VAL A 84 8.39 -49.53 94.38
N SER A 85 9.53 -50.22 94.44
CA SER A 85 10.48 -50.34 93.33
C SER A 85 10.22 -51.59 92.47
N GLY A 86 10.39 -51.47 91.15
CA GLY A 86 10.42 -52.60 90.22
C GLY A 86 9.28 -52.61 89.20
N LEU A 87 9.45 -51.89 88.09
CA LEU A 87 8.64 -52.03 86.88
C LEU A 87 9.60 -52.37 85.72
N MET A 88 9.29 -53.41 84.95
CA MET A 88 10.07 -53.82 83.79
C MET A 88 9.10 -54.33 82.71
N VAL A 89 9.34 -53.91 81.45
CA VAL A 89 8.49 -54.24 80.30
C VAL A 89 9.38 -54.84 79.21
N THR A 90 8.93 -55.94 78.60
CA THR A 90 9.64 -56.61 77.50
C THR A 90 8.64 -57.13 76.47
N ASN A 91 8.61 -56.52 75.28
CA ASN A 91 7.92 -57.11 74.13
C ASN A 91 8.62 -58.42 73.73
N ARG A 92 7.84 -59.37 73.21
CA ARG A 92 8.33 -60.54 72.47
C ARG A 92 7.45 -60.74 71.24
N PRO A 93 8.02 -60.85 70.03
CA PRO A 93 7.24 -61.12 68.83
C PRO A 93 6.69 -62.56 68.86
N VAL A 94 5.48 -62.73 68.33
CA VAL A 94 4.84 -64.04 68.11
C VAL A 94 5.13 -64.47 66.66
N PRO A 95 5.36 -65.76 66.36
CA PRO A 95 5.54 -66.24 65.00
C PRO A 95 4.31 -65.96 64.10
N VAL A 96 4.55 -65.58 62.85
CA VAL A 96 3.49 -65.39 61.84
C VAL A 96 2.90 -66.73 61.43
N LEU A 97 1.58 -66.80 61.28
CA LEU A 97 0.86 -67.97 60.80
C LEU A 97 0.65 -67.85 59.27
N ASP A 98 1.06 -68.86 58.52
CA ASP A 98 0.70 -68.99 57.10
C ASP A 98 -0.72 -69.54 56.97
N LEU A 99 -1.62 -68.80 56.33
CA LEU A 99 -2.96 -69.24 55.91
C LEU A 99 -3.03 -69.29 54.38
N GLY A 100 -3.76 -70.26 53.82
CA GLY A 100 -3.99 -70.38 52.38
C GLY A 100 -5.24 -69.64 51.93
N VAL A 101 -5.27 -69.22 50.66
CA VAL A 101 -6.49 -68.68 50.03
C VAL A 101 -7.54 -69.79 49.98
N GLY A 102 -8.62 -69.63 50.74
CA GLY A 102 -9.73 -70.59 50.85
C GLY A 102 -9.84 -71.35 52.18
N ASP A 103 -8.90 -71.18 53.13
CA ASP A 103 -8.98 -71.78 54.48
C ASP A 103 -10.10 -71.13 55.32
N THR A 104 -11.32 -71.67 55.21
CA THR A 104 -12.51 -71.19 55.94
C THR A 104 -12.80 -72.01 57.20
N GLY A 105 -13.11 -71.34 58.31
CA GLY A 105 -13.57 -71.98 59.55
C GLY A 105 -12.45 -72.54 60.46
N MET A 106 -11.68 -71.66 61.10
CA MET A 106 -10.69 -72.08 62.10
C MET A 106 -11.31 -72.21 63.51
N VAL A 107 -11.23 -73.40 64.12
CA VAL A 107 -11.77 -73.65 65.47
C VAL A 107 -10.66 -73.60 66.52
N VAL A 108 -10.82 -72.73 67.52
CA VAL A 108 -9.89 -72.59 68.64
C VAL A 108 -10.43 -73.36 69.85
N GLN A 109 -10.00 -74.60 70.05
CA GLN A 109 -10.41 -75.42 71.19
C GLN A 109 -9.45 -75.25 72.37
N MET A 110 -9.98 -74.87 73.54
CA MET A 110 -9.24 -74.73 74.80
C MET A 110 -9.79 -75.69 75.86
N ASP A 111 -9.01 -76.67 76.27
CA ASP A 111 -9.39 -77.63 77.32
C ASP A 111 -8.80 -77.23 78.68
N LEU A 112 -9.67 -76.77 79.60
CA LEU A 112 -9.29 -76.30 80.93
C LEU A 112 -9.32 -77.42 81.97
N ARG A 113 -8.15 -77.86 82.44
CA ARG A 113 -8.02 -78.78 83.59
C ARG A 113 -7.74 -78.01 84.88
N THR A 114 -8.57 -78.23 85.89
CA THR A 114 -8.38 -77.67 87.23
C THR A 114 -7.33 -78.47 88.01
N LEU A 115 -6.33 -77.76 88.55
CA LEU A 115 -5.37 -78.29 89.52
C LEU A 115 -5.80 -77.88 90.94
N SER A 116 -5.45 -78.70 91.93
CA SER A 116 -6.13 -78.80 93.21
C SER A 116 -6.28 -77.50 94.02
N ALA A 117 -7.53 -77.23 94.43
CA ALA A 117 -7.91 -76.60 95.70
C ALA A 117 -7.50 -75.14 95.99
N ARG A 118 -7.04 -74.35 95.01
CA ARG A 118 -6.86 -72.89 95.15
C ARG A 118 -7.18 -72.12 93.86
N ASP A 119 -8.47 -72.02 93.54
CA ASP A 119 -9.14 -70.94 92.79
C ASP A 119 -8.48 -70.32 91.54
N TYR A 120 -7.59 -71.06 90.88
CA TYR A 120 -6.98 -70.70 89.60
C TYR A 120 -7.03 -71.90 88.67
N ALA A 121 -7.52 -71.70 87.44
CA ALA A 121 -7.31 -72.63 86.33
C ALA A 121 -6.04 -72.23 85.58
N ARG A 122 -5.31 -73.21 85.04
CA ARG A 122 -4.15 -72.96 84.17
C ARG A 122 -4.46 -73.57 82.81
N VAL A 123 -4.33 -72.77 81.75
CA VAL A 123 -4.50 -73.26 80.37
C VAL A 123 -3.28 -74.14 80.06
N SER A 124 -3.47 -75.46 80.02
CA SER A 124 -2.36 -76.39 79.73
C SER A 124 -2.08 -76.55 78.25
N GLN A 125 -3.05 -76.22 77.39
CA GLN A 125 -2.94 -76.27 75.94
C GLN A 125 -4.04 -75.39 75.31
N VAL A 126 -3.68 -74.66 74.25
CA VAL A 126 -4.62 -74.15 73.24
C VAL A 126 -4.38 -74.94 71.97
N LEU A 127 -5.44 -75.44 71.35
CA LEU A 127 -5.36 -76.18 70.09
C LEU A 127 -6.07 -75.39 69.01
N PHE A 128 -5.30 -74.93 68.02
CA PHE A 128 -5.81 -74.39 66.77
C PHE A 128 -6.05 -75.55 65.82
N VAL A 129 -7.27 -75.69 65.30
CA VAL A 129 -7.65 -76.75 64.36
C VAL A 129 -8.25 -76.09 63.12
N ASN A 130 -7.58 -76.26 61.98
CA ASN A 130 -8.20 -76.03 60.67
C ASN A 130 -9.15 -77.20 60.38
N ALA A 131 -10.34 -76.92 59.83
CA ALA A 131 -11.41 -77.90 59.68
C ALA A 131 -11.03 -79.10 58.79
N GLU A 132 -10.13 -78.93 57.82
CA GLU A 132 -9.76 -79.97 56.85
C GLU A 132 -8.24 -80.34 56.83
N GLY A 133 -7.83 -81.13 57.82
CA GLY A 133 -6.92 -82.27 57.57
C GLY A 133 -5.46 -82.02 57.13
N SER A 134 -4.87 -80.85 57.38
CA SER A 134 -3.48 -80.54 56.97
C SER A 134 -2.48 -80.47 58.15
N ASP A 135 -1.40 -81.25 58.09
CA ASP A 135 -0.46 -81.49 59.20
C ASP A 135 0.56 -80.34 59.45
N ARG A 136 0.13 -79.22 60.03
CA ARG A 136 1.03 -78.17 60.57
C ARG A 136 0.62 -77.67 61.96
N LEU A 137 0.94 -78.47 62.99
CA LEU A 137 0.84 -78.02 64.38
C LEU A 137 1.91 -76.96 64.71
N THR A 138 1.48 -75.82 65.26
CA THR A 138 2.36 -74.88 65.98
C THR A 138 1.95 -74.87 67.45
N VAL A 139 2.83 -75.36 68.33
CA VAL A 139 2.60 -75.40 69.79
C VAL A 139 3.14 -74.11 70.41
N VAL A 140 2.36 -73.49 71.30
CA VAL A 140 2.76 -72.31 72.08
C VAL A 140 2.82 -72.70 73.55
N ASP A 141 4.02 -72.63 74.14
CA ASP A 141 4.26 -73.00 75.53
C ASP A 141 3.77 -71.91 76.51
N GLU A 142 2.77 -72.27 77.31
CA GLU A 142 2.27 -71.62 78.55
C GLU A 142 1.98 -70.10 78.54
N PHE A 143 0.69 -69.74 78.68
CA PHE A 143 0.28 -68.44 79.23
C PHE A 143 -0.66 -68.61 80.43
N LEU A 144 -0.72 -67.61 81.32
CA LEU A 144 -1.39 -67.72 82.63
C LEU A 144 -2.63 -66.82 82.73
N LEU A 145 -3.77 -67.31 82.23
CA LEU A 145 -5.06 -66.64 82.43
C LEU A 145 -5.49 -66.69 83.91
N LYS A 146 -5.83 -65.54 84.51
CA LYS A 146 -6.44 -65.44 85.85
C LYS A 146 -7.73 -64.64 85.78
N ALA A 147 -8.86 -65.32 86.01
CA ALA A 147 -10.17 -64.69 86.19
C ALA A 147 -10.63 -64.87 87.64
N ASP A 148 -11.27 -63.85 88.21
CA ASP A 148 -11.95 -63.97 89.51
C ASP A 148 -13.30 -64.65 89.32
N LEU A 149 -13.55 -65.75 90.06
CA LEU A 149 -14.76 -66.55 89.99
C LEU A 149 -15.77 -66.21 91.11
N ASN A 150 -15.48 -65.24 91.96
CA ASN A 150 -16.33 -64.81 93.07
C ASN A 150 -17.50 -63.92 92.58
N GLY A 151 -18.42 -64.53 91.84
CA GLY A 151 -19.46 -63.82 91.10
C GLY A 151 -20.40 -62.95 91.94
N ASN A 152 -20.54 -61.69 91.54
CA ASN A 152 -21.67 -60.84 91.92
C ASN A 152 -22.00 -59.88 90.75
N PRO A 153 -23.13 -60.06 90.04
CA PRO A 153 -23.40 -59.34 88.80
C PRO A 153 -24.06 -57.98 89.05
N ARG A 154 -23.58 -56.93 88.38
CA ARG A 154 -24.33 -55.68 88.17
C ARG A 154 -24.09 -55.10 86.78
N ASP A 155 -25.19 -54.55 86.25
CA ASP A 155 -25.30 -53.57 85.16
C ASP A 155 -24.58 -53.95 83.86
N GLY A 156 -25.35 -54.44 82.90
CA GLY A 156 -24.82 -55.00 81.65
C GLY A 156 -24.73 -54.00 80.50
N CYS A 157 -23.69 -54.16 79.69
CA CYS A 157 -23.65 -53.78 78.28
C CYS A 157 -23.05 -54.92 77.47
N GLU A 158 -23.68 -55.27 76.35
CA GLU A 158 -22.91 -55.78 75.21
C GLU A 158 -22.04 -54.63 74.68
N SER A 159 -20.78 -54.91 74.36
CA SER A 159 -19.89 -53.92 73.74
C SER A 159 -19.04 -54.60 72.67
N THR A 160 -19.39 -54.33 71.42
CA THR A 160 -18.57 -54.67 70.26
C THR A 160 -17.26 -53.88 70.34
N ILE A 161 -16.13 -54.58 70.41
CA ILE A 161 -14.83 -53.94 70.72
C ILE A 161 -14.25 -53.15 69.54
N ALA A 162 -14.64 -53.47 68.30
CA ALA A 162 -14.34 -52.68 67.12
C ALA A 162 -15.44 -52.79 66.05
N LYS A 163 -15.65 -51.71 65.29
CA LYS A 163 -16.39 -51.74 64.03
C LYS A 163 -15.74 -50.76 63.04
N ALA A 164 -15.11 -51.29 61.99
CA ALA A 164 -14.66 -50.50 60.85
C ALA A 164 -15.85 -50.14 59.95
N SER A 165 -15.70 -49.08 59.14
CA SER A 165 -16.72 -48.63 58.19
C SER A 165 -16.38 -49.12 56.77
N SER A 166 -17.40 -49.23 55.92
CA SER A 166 -17.31 -49.78 54.57
C SER A 166 -16.51 -48.92 53.60
N ASP A 167 -15.48 -49.52 53.00
CA ASP A 167 -14.97 -49.24 51.66
C ASP A 167 -14.55 -50.60 51.05
N PRO A 168 -14.80 -50.91 49.77
CA PRO A 168 -14.97 -52.29 49.31
C PRO A 168 -13.66 -53.03 48.94
N VAL A 169 -12.53 -52.64 49.54
CA VAL A 169 -11.18 -53.14 49.17
C VAL A 169 -10.29 -53.40 50.41
N SER A 170 -10.89 -53.88 51.51
CA SER A 170 -10.13 -54.32 52.69
C SER A 170 -10.87 -55.39 53.50
N ASP A 171 -10.18 -56.50 53.78
CA ASP A 171 -10.75 -57.72 54.35
C ASP A 171 -11.27 -57.52 55.80
N VAL A 172 -12.48 -57.99 56.10
CA VAL A 172 -13.17 -57.72 57.38
C VAL A 172 -13.26 -58.96 58.27
N VAL A 173 -12.48 -58.97 59.35
CA VAL A 173 -12.55 -59.99 60.41
C VAL A 173 -13.56 -59.57 61.49
N ILE A 174 -14.56 -60.41 61.75
CA ILE A 174 -15.57 -60.19 62.81
C ILE A 174 -15.35 -61.20 63.95
N PHE A 175 -15.40 -60.73 65.20
CA PHE A 175 -15.27 -61.56 66.40
C PHE A 175 -16.54 -61.49 67.25
N ASP A 176 -17.26 -62.61 67.35
CA ASP A 176 -18.38 -62.79 68.27
C ASP A 176 -17.99 -63.76 69.40
N VAL A 177 -18.29 -63.42 70.66
CA VAL A 177 -18.02 -64.31 71.81
C VAL A 177 -19.23 -64.35 72.74
N VAL A 178 -19.71 -65.57 73.02
CA VAL A 178 -20.94 -65.84 73.78
C VAL A 178 -20.60 -66.37 75.19
N ARG A 179 -21.59 -66.29 76.09
CA ARG A 179 -21.45 -66.36 77.56
C ARG A 179 -21.19 -67.79 78.09
N PRO A 180 -20.46 -67.96 79.21
CA PRO A 180 -20.19 -69.28 79.81
C PRO A 180 -21.43 -69.90 80.47
N VAL A 181 -21.58 -71.22 80.35
CA VAL A 181 -22.62 -72.01 81.04
C VAL A 181 -21.99 -72.80 82.19
N TRP A 182 -22.44 -72.54 83.42
CA TRP A 182 -21.95 -73.22 84.61
C TRP A 182 -22.40 -74.69 84.65
N THR A 183 -21.45 -75.60 84.88
CA THR A 183 -21.74 -77.00 85.27
C THR A 183 -21.17 -77.31 86.65
N ARG A 184 -21.53 -78.46 87.22
CA ARG A 184 -21.39 -78.73 88.67
C ARG A 184 -19.91 -78.78 89.12
N PRO A 185 -19.60 -78.41 90.39
CA PRO A 185 -18.24 -78.43 90.92
C PRO A 185 -17.51 -79.77 90.70
N GLY A 186 -16.25 -79.71 90.27
CA GLY A 186 -15.43 -80.90 89.99
C GLY A 186 -15.49 -81.43 88.56
N LYS A 187 -16.12 -80.71 87.62
CA LYS A 187 -16.01 -80.93 86.17
C LYS A 187 -15.39 -79.72 85.47
N ALA A 188 -14.84 -79.94 84.28
CA ALA A 188 -14.16 -78.91 83.50
C ALA A 188 -15.13 -77.83 82.97
N LEU A 189 -14.66 -76.59 82.91
CA LEU A 189 -15.35 -75.49 82.25
C LEU A 189 -15.00 -75.55 80.75
N ARG A 190 -15.99 -75.78 79.87
CA ARG A 190 -15.85 -75.56 78.42
C ARG A 190 -16.30 -74.13 78.10
N THR A 191 -15.46 -73.41 77.38
CA THR A 191 -15.79 -72.15 76.71
C THR A 191 -15.44 -72.30 75.24
N GLU A 192 -16.35 -71.90 74.36
CA GLU A 192 -16.21 -72.07 72.91
C GLU A 192 -16.12 -70.68 72.29
N VAL A 193 -15.02 -70.40 71.57
CA VAL A 193 -14.77 -69.12 70.90
C VAL A 193 -14.87 -69.35 69.41
N ILE A 194 -15.86 -68.74 68.76
CA ILE A 194 -16.14 -68.92 67.33
C ILE A 194 -15.77 -67.60 66.63
N ALA A 195 -14.64 -67.60 65.93
CA ALA A 195 -14.26 -66.50 65.05
C ALA A 195 -14.81 -66.79 63.64
N CYS A 196 -15.85 -66.06 63.24
CA CYS A 196 -16.41 -66.12 61.89
C CYS A 196 -15.68 -65.11 61.00
N MET A 197 -14.65 -65.57 60.29
CA MET A 197 -14.07 -64.81 59.19
C MET A 197 -15.01 -64.88 57.98
N GLY A 198 -15.22 -63.75 57.30
CA GLY A 198 -16.01 -63.71 56.06
C GLY A 198 -15.27 -64.38 54.90
N ASP A 199 -16.01 -64.76 53.86
CA ASP A 199 -15.51 -65.66 52.80
C ASP A 199 -14.43 -65.04 51.88
N ASP A 200 -14.28 -63.72 51.89
CA ASP A 200 -13.26 -62.98 51.15
C ASP A 200 -12.04 -62.65 52.04
N LEU A 201 -11.01 -63.51 51.96
CA LEU A 201 -9.66 -63.25 52.47
C LEU A 201 -8.65 -63.34 51.32
N SER A 202 -7.99 -62.23 51.02
CA SER A 202 -7.17 -62.01 49.82
C SER A 202 -5.79 -62.71 49.84
N GLY A 203 -5.48 -63.48 50.88
CA GLY A 203 -4.27 -64.29 50.98
C GLY A 203 -3.07 -63.62 51.66
N GLU A 204 -3.26 -62.46 52.31
CA GLU A 204 -2.20 -61.76 53.01
C GLU A 204 -1.95 -62.30 54.44
N LYS A 205 -0.73 -62.16 54.96
CA LYS A 205 -0.30 -62.76 56.23
C LYS A 205 -0.59 -61.85 57.42
N ILE A 206 -1.51 -62.25 58.30
CA ILE A 206 -1.90 -61.48 59.48
C ILE A 206 -0.85 -61.63 60.60
N GLY A 207 -0.30 -60.50 61.07
CA GLY A 207 0.55 -60.41 62.25
C GLY A 207 -0.17 -59.74 63.43
N LEU A 208 -0.04 -60.30 64.64
CA LEU A 208 -0.61 -59.75 65.88
C LEU A 208 0.47 -59.51 66.93
N GLU A 209 0.64 -58.26 67.38
CA GLU A 209 1.35 -57.93 68.61
C GLU A 209 0.37 -57.75 69.78
N CYS A 210 0.74 -58.24 70.97
CA CYS A 210 0.05 -57.97 72.23
C CYS A 210 1.08 -57.60 73.31
N ALA A 211 0.81 -56.54 74.08
CA ALA A 211 1.65 -56.12 75.21
C ALA A 211 1.02 -56.55 76.55
N GLU A 212 1.73 -57.36 77.34
CA GLU A 212 1.29 -57.76 78.68
C GLU A 212 1.80 -56.78 79.76
N VAL A 213 0.94 -56.39 80.70
CA VAL A 213 1.29 -55.52 81.83
C VAL A 213 0.72 -56.10 83.12
N VAL A 214 1.59 -56.57 84.02
CA VAL A 214 1.21 -57.14 85.33
C VAL A 214 2.06 -56.54 86.44
N ALA A 215 1.42 -56.11 87.54
CA ALA A 215 2.08 -55.57 88.72
C ALA A 215 1.87 -56.47 89.95
N TYR A 216 2.92 -56.60 90.77
CA TYR A 216 2.93 -57.42 91.98
C TYR A 216 3.46 -56.61 93.19
N ASP A 217 3.00 -56.93 94.39
CA ASP A 217 3.59 -56.43 95.63
C ASP A 217 4.84 -57.22 96.04
N LEU A 218 5.56 -56.71 97.05
CA LEU A 218 6.79 -57.33 97.60
C LEU A 218 6.56 -58.67 98.33
N ARG A 219 5.36 -59.27 98.22
CA ARG A 219 5.03 -60.62 98.69
C ARG A 219 4.40 -61.48 97.59
N GLY A 220 4.49 -61.04 96.33
CA GLY A 220 4.02 -61.77 95.15
C GLY A 220 2.51 -61.72 94.91
N ARG A 221 1.78 -60.81 95.56
CA ARG A 221 0.34 -60.63 95.34
C ARG A 221 0.09 -59.66 94.19
N LEU A 222 -0.78 -60.04 93.26
CA LEU A 222 -1.10 -59.26 92.06
C LEU A 222 -1.92 -58.00 92.42
N ILE A 223 -1.55 -56.86 91.84
CA ILE A 223 -2.15 -55.55 92.12
C ILE A 223 -3.20 -55.21 91.04
N SER A 224 -4.47 -55.45 91.35
CA SER A 224 -5.60 -55.22 90.44
C SER A 224 -6.07 -53.76 90.42
N ASN A 225 -5.32 -52.88 89.73
CA ASN A 225 -5.82 -51.63 89.11
C ASN A 225 -4.68 -50.88 88.40
N VAL A 226 -4.27 -51.36 87.22
CA VAL A 226 -3.33 -50.65 86.32
C VAL A 226 -4.08 -50.22 85.07
N ARG A 227 -4.13 -48.92 84.77
CA ARG A 227 -4.78 -48.38 83.57
C ARG A 227 -3.73 -48.05 82.52
N TYR A 228 -3.55 -48.95 81.56
CA TYR A 228 -2.74 -48.68 80.38
C TYR A 228 -3.53 -47.83 79.37
N VAL A 229 -2.85 -46.90 78.70
CA VAL A 229 -3.40 -46.12 77.58
C VAL A 229 -2.37 -46.25 76.44
N GLY A 230 -2.64 -47.17 75.52
CA GLY A 230 -1.79 -47.42 74.37
C GLY A 230 -1.88 -46.29 73.33
N ALA A 231 -0.80 -46.09 72.57
CA ALA A 231 -0.82 -45.27 71.37
C ALA A 231 -1.61 -45.99 70.24
N PRO A 232 -2.18 -45.27 69.26
CA PRO A 232 -2.78 -45.89 68.08
C PRO A 232 -1.74 -46.65 67.26
N SER A 233 -2.18 -47.74 66.62
CA SER A 233 -1.36 -48.55 65.71
C SER A 233 -1.09 -47.82 64.39
N THR A 234 0.11 -48.02 63.85
CA THR A 234 0.48 -47.65 62.47
C THR A 234 0.53 -48.90 61.59
N LEU A 235 -0.16 -48.85 60.46
CA LEU A 235 -0.09 -49.88 59.42
C LEU A 235 1.31 -49.88 58.75
N HIS A 236 1.72 -51.02 58.21
CA HIS A 236 3.01 -51.15 57.51
C HIS A 236 2.85 -52.14 56.34
N ASN A 237 2.52 -51.62 55.17
CA ASN A 237 2.29 -52.42 53.96
C ASN A 237 3.63 -52.97 53.42
N ILE A 238 3.59 -54.15 52.79
CA ILE A 238 4.73 -54.76 52.09
C ILE A 238 4.31 -55.04 50.65
N GLU A 239 4.74 -54.20 49.72
CA GLU A 239 4.34 -54.27 48.32
C GLU A 239 5.07 -55.39 47.57
N TYR A 240 4.35 -56.12 46.72
CA TYR A 240 4.94 -57.07 45.76
C TYR A 240 5.41 -56.33 44.50
N PRO A 241 6.54 -56.74 43.88
CA PRO A 241 7.03 -56.07 42.69
C PRO A 241 6.18 -56.41 41.46
N GLN A 242 5.34 -55.46 41.04
CA GLN A 242 4.53 -55.52 39.81
C GLN A 242 5.11 -54.59 38.72
N ALA A 243 4.58 -54.71 37.50
CA ALA A 243 4.91 -53.81 36.39
C ALA A 243 3.72 -52.86 36.17
N ASP A 244 4.02 -51.57 36.07
CA ASP A 244 3.06 -50.46 36.04
C ASP A 244 3.40 -49.65 34.79
N LEU A 245 2.70 -49.94 33.70
CA LEU A 245 2.87 -49.18 32.47
C LEU A 245 2.26 -47.79 32.65
N PHE A 246 2.71 -46.84 31.85
CA PHE A 246 2.01 -45.57 31.70
C PHE A 246 2.18 -45.05 30.29
N VAL A 247 1.28 -44.16 29.89
CA VAL A 247 1.41 -43.35 28.69
C VAL A 247 1.36 -41.87 29.07
N ALA A 248 2.18 -41.07 28.39
CA ALA A 248 2.11 -39.62 28.41
C ALA A 248 2.06 -39.12 26.96
N LEU A 249 1.20 -38.14 26.70
CA LEU A 249 1.01 -37.51 25.41
C LEU A 249 1.28 -36.01 25.56
N THR A 250 2.07 -35.44 24.64
CA THR A 250 2.22 -33.99 24.51
C THR A 250 2.01 -33.58 23.06
N GLY A 251 1.54 -32.35 22.84
CA GLY A 251 1.26 -31.78 21.53
C GLY A 251 0.90 -30.29 21.66
N PRO A 252 0.58 -29.62 20.53
CA PRO A 252 0.11 -28.24 20.56
C PRO A 252 -1.26 -28.13 21.26
N SER A 253 -1.48 -27.04 22.00
CA SER A 253 -2.81 -26.67 22.51
C SER A 253 -3.68 -25.98 21.45
N GLU A 254 -3.05 -25.39 20.45
CA GLU A 254 -3.67 -24.64 19.35
C GLU A 254 -2.85 -24.86 18.08
N VAL A 255 -3.50 -25.02 16.92
CA VAL A 255 -2.82 -25.14 15.62
C VAL A 255 -3.64 -24.43 14.53
N PRO A 256 -3.04 -23.65 13.62
CA PRO A 256 -3.74 -23.11 12.47
C PRO A 256 -4.25 -24.23 11.53
N LEU A 257 -5.40 -24.00 10.89
CA LEU A 257 -5.92 -24.89 9.85
C LEU A 257 -4.91 -24.98 8.68
N GLY A 258 -4.54 -26.21 8.30
CA GLY A 258 -3.54 -26.49 7.26
C GLY A 258 -2.08 -26.52 7.74
N GLU A 259 -1.81 -26.25 9.02
CA GLU A 259 -0.48 -26.44 9.63
C GLU A 259 -0.32 -27.83 10.26
N LEU A 260 0.91 -28.37 10.22
CA LEU A 260 1.18 -29.74 10.64
C LEU A 260 1.36 -29.87 12.17
N ALA A 261 0.37 -30.48 12.83
CA ALA A 261 0.41 -30.75 14.26
C ALA A 261 1.24 -32.00 14.59
N SER A 262 2.26 -31.85 15.44
CA SER A 262 3.12 -32.95 15.89
C SER A 262 2.92 -33.27 17.37
N TYR A 263 2.75 -34.55 17.70
CA TYR A 263 2.48 -35.06 19.04
C TYR A 263 3.57 -36.06 19.46
N THR A 264 4.08 -35.95 20.68
CA THR A 264 5.01 -36.92 21.27
C THR A 264 4.26 -37.88 22.18
N VAL A 265 4.25 -39.17 21.83
CA VAL A 265 3.80 -40.25 22.72
C VAL A 265 5.01 -40.83 23.43
N THR A 266 4.96 -40.85 24.76
CA THR A 266 5.91 -41.56 25.63
C THR A 266 5.17 -42.71 26.29
N VAL A 267 5.68 -43.94 26.17
CA VAL A 267 5.18 -45.10 26.93
C VAL A 267 6.30 -45.63 27.82
N GLY A 268 6.02 -45.83 29.11
CA GLY A 268 7.01 -46.21 30.11
C GLY A 268 6.54 -47.31 31.05
N ASN A 269 7.44 -47.79 31.90
CA ASN A 269 7.14 -48.71 33.01
C ASN A 269 7.70 -48.13 34.32
N SER A 270 6.82 -47.65 35.20
CA SER A 270 7.15 -47.12 36.52
C SER A 270 7.29 -48.22 37.58
N GLY A 271 6.77 -49.42 37.31
CA GLY A 271 6.76 -50.52 38.26
C GLY A 271 8.13 -51.20 38.43
N PRO A 272 8.42 -51.79 39.59
CA PRO A 272 9.68 -52.49 39.86
C PRO A 272 9.88 -53.80 39.06
N ALA A 273 8.83 -54.38 38.45
CA ALA A 273 8.95 -55.55 37.57
C ALA A 273 8.94 -55.19 36.07
N THR A 274 9.29 -56.14 35.21
CA THR A 274 9.30 -55.96 33.75
C THR A 274 7.95 -56.33 33.14
N ALA A 275 7.32 -55.41 32.41
CA ALA A 275 6.12 -55.71 31.62
C ALA A 275 6.48 -56.55 30.38
N VAL A 276 5.58 -57.44 29.96
CA VAL A 276 5.77 -58.35 28.82
C VAL A 276 4.44 -58.48 28.06
N ASN A 277 4.49 -58.44 26.72
CA ASN A 277 3.31 -58.47 25.83
C ASN A 277 2.32 -57.30 26.03
N GLY A 278 2.82 -56.08 26.26
CA GLY A 278 1.96 -54.87 26.24
C GLY A 278 1.62 -54.42 24.81
N LYS A 279 0.65 -53.51 24.64
CA LYS A 279 0.36 -52.83 23.37
C LYS A 279 0.05 -51.36 23.61
N ILE A 280 0.74 -50.46 22.91
CA ILE A 280 0.45 -49.02 22.81
C ILE A 280 -0.27 -48.73 21.47
N GLU A 281 -1.26 -47.86 21.50
CA GLU A 281 -2.05 -47.44 20.34
C GLU A 281 -2.46 -45.97 20.43
N MET A 282 -2.42 -45.29 19.29
CA MET A 282 -2.82 -43.89 19.11
C MET A 282 -3.76 -43.82 17.90
N PRO A 283 -5.08 -43.64 18.08
CA PRO A 283 -6.02 -43.45 16.98
C PRO A 283 -5.69 -42.21 16.14
N VAL A 284 -6.06 -42.22 14.85
CA VAL A 284 -6.05 -41.00 14.04
C VAL A 284 -7.22 -40.10 14.48
N PRO A 285 -7.00 -38.81 14.82
CA PRO A 285 -8.06 -37.94 15.29
C PRO A 285 -9.16 -37.68 14.25
N VAL A 286 -10.40 -37.48 14.69
CA VAL A 286 -11.52 -37.17 13.79
C VAL A 286 -11.29 -35.83 13.10
N GLY A 287 -11.39 -35.81 11.76
CA GLY A 287 -11.10 -34.63 10.95
C GLY A 287 -9.62 -34.41 10.62
N ALA A 288 -8.73 -35.27 11.12
CA ALA A 288 -7.31 -35.27 10.79
C ALA A 288 -6.95 -36.34 9.74
N SER A 289 -5.80 -36.16 9.11
CA SER A 289 -5.11 -37.21 8.35
C SER A 289 -3.71 -37.45 8.93
N PHE A 290 -3.23 -38.70 8.88
CA PHE A 290 -1.90 -39.06 9.35
C PHE A 290 -0.84 -38.77 8.29
N VAL A 291 0.21 -38.04 8.66
CA VAL A 291 1.24 -37.54 7.73
C VAL A 291 2.56 -38.29 7.89
N SER A 292 3.06 -38.47 9.11
CA SER A 292 4.29 -39.23 9.36
C SER A 292 4.44 -39.67 10.82
N GLN A 293 5.29 -40.67 11.08
CA GLN A 293 5.78 -40.97 12.43
C GLN A 293 7.29 -41.21 12.47
N GLN A 294 7.91 -40.83 13.58
CA GLN A 294 9.31 -41.09 13.90
C GLN A 294 9.40 -41.70 15.29
N SER A 295 9.95 -42.90 15.43
CA SER A 295 9.97 -43.62 16.71
C SER A 295 11.25 -44.44 16.90
N SER A 296 11.59 -44.73 18.16
CA SER A 296 12.80 -45.49 18.51
C SER A 296 12.61 -47.02 18.44
N VAL A 297 11.41 -47.48 18.08
CA VAL A 297 10.98 -48.88 17.97
C VAL A 297 10.01 -49.03 16.80
N GLY A 298 9.63 -50.25 16.42
CA GLY A 298 8.83 -50.50 15.22
C GLY A 298 7.33 -50.18 15.35
N TRP A 299 6.95 -48.92 15.59
CA TRP A 299 5.55 -48.48 15.46
C TRP A 299 5.08 -48.64 14.01
N VAL A 300 3.81 -49.04 13.84
CA VAL A 300 3.22 -49.35 12.54
C VAL A 300 1.86 -48.69 12.41
N ASP A 301 1.71 -47.89 11.35
CA ASP A 301 0.45 -47.33 10.88
C ASP A 301 -0.54 -48.44 10.45
N LYS A 302 -1.82 -48.27 10.80
CA LYS A 302 -2.95 -49.16 10.51
C LYS A 302 -4.03 -48.49 9.67
N GLY A 303 -3.83 -47.27 9.21
CA GLY A 303 -4.84 -46.40 8.59
C GLY A 303 -5.65 -45.65 9.65
N ASP A 304 -6.31 -46.37 10.54
CA ASP A 304 -7.17 -45.80 11.59
C ASP A 304 -6.43 -45.53 12.93
N SER A 305 -5.23 -46.11 13.11
CA SER A 305 -4.39 -45.93 14.30
C SER A 305 -2.90 -46.15 14.00
N ILE A 306 -2.02 -45.59 14.84
CA ILE A 306 -0.59 -45.91 14.89
C ILE A 306 -0.35 -46.75 16.14
N ALA A 307 0.20 -47.96 15.99
CA ALA A 307 0.30 -48.92 17.10
C ALA A 307 1.63 -49.67 17.16
N TYR A 308 2.03 -50.07 18.37
CA TYR A 308 3.19 -50.92 18.63
C TYR A 308 2.89 -52.00 19.66
N ALA A 309 3.28 -53.23 19.37
CA ALA A 309 3.27 -54.34 20.33
C ALA A 309 4.61 -54.34 21.09
N ILE A 310 4.54 -54.15 22.41
CA ILE A 310 5.67 -54.01 23.32
C ILE A 310 6.07 -55.42 23.81
N PRO A 311 7.15 -56.04 23.31
CA PRO A 311 7.48 -57.43 23.65
C PRO A 311 7.88 -57.54 25.12
N SER A 312 8.70 -56.58 25.58
CA SER A 312 9.05 -56.36 26.98
C SER A 312 9.40 -54.90 27.23
N LEU A 313 9.11 -54.38 28.41
CA LEU A 313 9.54 -53.05 28.87
C LEU A 313 10.06 -53.15 30.30
N ALA A 314 11.36 -52.94 30.48
CA ALA A 314 12.01 -53.06 31.79
C ALA A 314 11.58 -51.94 32.75
N SER A 315 11.73 -52.17 34.05
CA SER A 315 11.49 -51.13 35.08
C SER A 315 12.32 -49.87 34.79
N GLY A 316 11.67 -48.70 34.76
CA GLY A 316 12.29 -47.41 34.44
C GLY A 316 12.60 -47.19 32.96
N GLN A 317 12.25 -48.11 32.05
CA GLN A 317 12.43 -47.93 30.61
C GLN A 317 11.26 -47.14 30.00
N VAL A 318 11.57 -46.27 29.04
CA VAL A 318 10.61 -45.52 28.21
C VAL A 318 10.88 -45.73 26.72
N LEU A 319 9.82 -45.65 25.90
CA LEU A 319 9.85 -45.66 24.44
C LEU A 319 9.11 -44.43 23.93
N ASN A 320 9.63 -43.78 22.89
CA ASN A 320 9.07 -42.54 22.35
C ASN A 320 8.69 -42.69 20.87
N ALA A 321 7.60 -42.02 20.49
CA ALA A 321 7.18 -41.80 19.11
C ALA A 321 6.69 -40.36 18.92
N ASN A 322 7.07 -39.74 17.81
CA ASN A 322 6.47 -38.52 17.32
C ASN A 322 5.50 -38.88 16.18
N CYS A 323 4.25 -38.47 16.26
CA CYS A 323 3.23 -38.63 15.22
C CYS A 323 2.79 -37.25 14.71
N THR A 324 2.78 -37.07 13.39
CA THR A 324 2.37 -35.82 12.73
C THR A 324 1.04 -36.01 12.02
N PHE A 325 0.12 -35.06 12.19
CA PHE A 325 -1.19 -35.02 11.57
C PHE A 325 -1.45 -33.68 10.87
N ASP A 326 -2.30 -33.70 9.85
CA ASP A 326 -2.85 -32.53 9.17
C ASP A 326 -4.36 -32.45 9.46
N PHE A 327 -4.89 -31.26 9.76
CA PHE A 327 -6.28 -31.05 10.18
C PHE A 327 -7.12 -30.36 9.11
N SER A 328 -8.24 -30.99 8.73
CA SER A 328 -9.10 -30.54 7.63
C SER A 328 -10.24 -29.59 8.04
N GLN A 329 -10.49 -29.40 9.34
CA GLN A 329 -11.60 -28.61 9.88
C GLN A 329 -11.20 -27.90 11.18
N THR A 330 -11.81 -26.74 11.45
CA THR A 330 -11.58 -25.94 12.66
C THR A 330 -12.40 -26.41 13.87
N GLY A 331 -11.87 -26.15 15.06
CA GLY A 331 -12.46 -26.49 16.36
C GLY A 331 -11.59 -27.42 17.20
N GLY A 332 -11.97 -27.58 18.47
CA GLY A 332 -11.27 -28.45 19.41
C GLY A 332 -11.38 -29.93 19.08
N VAL A 333 -10.24 -30.55 18.81
CA VAL A 333 -10.08 -32.00 18.62
C VAL A 333 -9.33 -32.58 19.81
N ASP A 334 -9.90 -33.62 20.41
CA ASP A 334 -9.25 -34.37 21.49
C ASP A 334 -8.43 -35.53 20.87
N VAL A 335 -7.12 -35.53 21.11
CA VAL A 335 -6.15 -36.52 20.60
C VAL A 335 -5.74 -37.44 21.75
N SER A 336 -5.80 -38.76 21.57
CA SER A 336 -5.55 -39.73 22.63
C SER A 336 -4.52 -40.79 22.26
N ALA A 337 -3.81 -41.30 23.28
CA ALA A 337 -2.95 -42.47 23.19
C ALA A 337 -3.17 -43.34 24.44
N PHE A 338 -3.28 -44.65 24.25
CA PHE A 338 -3.55 -45.60 25.34
C PHE A 338 -2.67 -46.83 25.23
N VAL A 339 -2.18 -47.30 26.38
CA VAL A 339 -1.41 -48.55 26.49
C VAL A 339 -2.23 -49.58 27.25
N SER A 340 -2.02 -50.85 26.91
CA SER A 340 -2.79 -51.97 27.44
C SER A 340 -1.85 -53.08 27.92
N PHE A 341 -2.06 -53.48 29.17
CA PHE A 341 -1.32 -54.53 29.87
C PHE A 341 -2.25 -55.14 30.95
N SER A 342 -2.31 -56.47 31.04
CA SER A 342 -3.35 -57.16 31.81
C SER A 342 -2.99 -57.47 33.28
N ALA A 343 -1.83 -57.03 33.74
CA ALA A 343 -1.33 -57.22 35.11
C ALA A 343 -0.87 -55.89 35.72
N ASP A 344 -1.49 -54.80 35.28
CA ASP A 344 -1.16 -53.44 35.65
C ASP A 344 -1.87 -53.02 36.96
N PRO A 345 -1.15 -52.52 37.98
CA PRO A 345 -1.74 -52.11 39.25
C PRO A 345 -2.43 -50.74 39.21
N ASN A 346 -2.18 -49.91 38.18
CA ASN A 346 -2.67 -48.54 38.11
C ASN A 346 -3.28 -48.21 36.72
N PRO A 347 -4.43 -48.80 36.34
CA PRO A 347 -5.06 -48.54 35.03
C PRO A 347 -5.44 -47.07 34.75
N SER A 348 -5.24 -46.13 35.68
CA SER A 348 -5.53 -44.70 35.50
C SER A 348 -4.45 -43.91 34.74
N ASN A 349 -3.20 -44.40 34.68
CA ASN A 349 -2.09 -43.76 33.94
C ASN A 349 -1.93 -44.30 32.50
N ASN A 350 -2.80 -45.23 32.10
CA ASN A 350 -2.70 -45.99 30.86
C ASN A 350 -3.50 -45.39 29.70
N LEU A 351 -4.08 -44.20 29.90
CA LEU A 351 -4.67 -43.33 28.89
C LEU A 351 -4.10 -41.90 29.08
N ALA A 352 -3.69 -41.26 27.98
CA ALA A 352 -3.32 -39.85 27.95
C ALA A 352 -4.03 -39.14 26.79
N GLU A 353 -4.57 -37.96 27.06
CA GLU A 353 -5.35 -37.17 26.12
C GLU A 353 -4.82 -35.72 26.08
N VAL A 354 -4.75 -35.14 24.88
CA VAL A 354 -4.37 -33.75 24.63
C VAL A 354 -5.44 -33.13 23.73
N ARG A 355 -6.09 -32.07 24.21
CA ARG A 355 -7.00 -31.27 23.42
C ARG A 355 -6.22 -30.21 22.63
N THR A 356 -6.44 -30.15 21.33
CA THR A 356 -5.86 -29.17 20.42
C THR A 356 -6.99 -28.38 19.74
N GLU A 357 -7.00 -27.06 19.86
CA GLU A 357 -7.97 -26.21 19.16
C GLU A 357 -7.44 -25.87 17.75
N VAL A 358 -8.11 -26.34 16.70
CA VAL A 358 -7.75 -26.01 15.32
C VAL A 358 -8.37 -24.67 14.94
N VAL A 359 -7.56 -23.62 14.79
CA VAL A 359 -8.04 -22.25 14.56
C VAL A 359 -7.97 -21.83 13.10
N ALA A 360 -8.90 -20.99 12.67
CA ALA A 360 -8.83 -20.37 11.34
C ALA A 360 -7.68 -19.34 11.29
N VAL A 361 -6.93 -19.30 10.19
CA VAL A 361 -5.97 -18.21 9.93
C VAL A 361 -6.75 -16.89 9.78
N PRO A 362 -6.43 -15.83 10.55
CA PRO A 362 -7.10 -14.55 10.45
C PRO A 362 -6.63 -13.81 9.19
N VAL A 363 -7.41 -13.89 8.12
CA VAL A 363 -7.16 -13.16 6.86
C VAL A 363 -7.75 -11.76 6.93
N LYS A 364 -7.06 -10.79 6.32
CA LYS A 364 -7.50 -9.40 6.14
C LYS A 364 -7.16 -8.89 4.74
N MET A 365 -7.92 -7.90 4.26
CA MET A 365 -7.47 -7.07 3.16
C MET A 365 -6.75 -5.83 3.70
N THR A 366 -5.53 -5.58 3.21
CA THR A 366 -4.85 -4.31 3.43
C THR A 366 -5.05 -3.43 2.21
N VAL A 367 -5.44 -2.19 2.42
CA VAL A 367 -5.66 -1.19 1.37
C VAL A 367 -4.77 0.01 1.68
N THR A 368 -4.08 0.54 0.68
CA THR A 368 -3.21 1.70 0.83
C THR A 368 -3.54 2.70 -0.27
N GLU A 369 -4.09 3.85 0.11
CA GLU A 369 -4.28 4.97 -0.81
C GLU A 369 -2.90 5.49 -1.25
N LEU A 370 -2.83 5.97 -2.49
CA LEU A 370 -1.61 6.47 -3.13
C LEU A 370 -1.85 7.89 -3.63
N LEU A 371 -0.77 8.67 -3.74
CA LEU A 371 -0.83 9.95 -4.44
C LEU A 371 -1.33 9.76 -5.88
N GLY A 372 -2.28 10.62 -6.27
CA GLY A 372 -2.86 10.65 -7.59
C GLY A 372 -1.90 11.16 -8.68
N PRO A 373 -2.42 11.57 -9.85
CA PRO A 373 -1.60 12.17 -10.90
C PRO A 373 -0.97 13.50 -10.45
N ALA A 374 0.09 13.92 -11.15
CA ALA A 374 0.80 15.18 -10.87
C ALA A 374 0.02 16.45 -11.25
N ALA A 375 -1.20 16.31 -11.77
CA ALA A 375 -2.15 17.39 -11.98
C ALA A 375 -3.29 17.23 -10.96
N ASP A 376 -3.54 18.29 -10.20
CA ASP A 376 -4.55 18.39 -9.14
C ASP A 376 -5.73 19.29 -9.55
N THR A 377 -5.75 19.77 -10.79
CA THR A 377 -6.75 20.73 -11.28
C THR A 377 -7.46 20.19 -12.52
N ALA A 378 -8.78 20.34 -12.57
CA ALA A 378 -9.62 19.96 -13.71
C ALA A 378 -10.74 20.98 -13.99
N VAL A 379 -11.29 20.94 -15.20
CA VAL A 379 -12.41 21.80 -15.63
C VAL A 379 -13.74 21.03 -15.71
N GLU A 380 -14.87 21.73 -15.75
CA GLU A 380 -16.19 21.14 -16.04
C GLU A 380 -16.17 20.23 -17.28
N TYR A 381 -17.05 19.23 -17.32
CA TYR A 381 -17.15 18.20 -18.39
C TYR A 381 -15.90 17.36 -18.69
N GLN A 382 -14.71 17.68 -18.13
CA GLN A 382 -13.47 16.94 -18.35
C GLN A 382 -13.65 15.45 -18.05
N LYS A 383 -13.13 14.60 -18.93
CA LYS A 383 -13.43 13.17 -18.94
C LYS A 383 -12.31 12.34 -18.33
N ASN A 384 -12.72 11.28 -17.62
CA ASN A 384 -11.83 10.21 -17.13
C ASN A 384 -10.61 10.74 -16.34
N ILE A 385 -10.84 11.47 -15.24
CA ILE A 385 -9.79 11.91 -14.30
C ILE A 385 -9.65 10.92 -13.13
N THR A 386 -8.42 10.53 -12.79
CA THR A 386 -8.10 9.68 -11.62
C THR A 386 -8.22 10.48 -10.32
N ILE A 387 -9.31 10.29 -9.57
CA ILE A 387 -9.54 11.03 -8.31
C ILE A 387 -8.95 10.35 -7.08
N ASN A 388 -8.79 9.03 -7.13
CA ASN A 388 -8.17 8.22 -6.07
C ASN A 388 -7.46 7.03 -6.74
N ARG A 389 -6.29 6.66 -6.23
CA ARG A 389 -5.52 5.48 -6.63
C ARG A 389 -5.18 4.72 -5.36
N PHE A 390 -5.29 3.40 -5.39
CA PHE A 390 -4.98 2.58 -4.23
C PHE A 390 -4.40 1.23 -4.65
N ASN A 391 -3.63 0.64 -3.75
CA ASN A 391 -3.25 -0.76 -3.83
C ASN A 391 -4.12 -1.58 -2.87
N VAL A 392 -4.52 -2.79 -3.27
CA VAL A 392 -5.12 -3.80 -2.40
C VAL A 392 -4.22 -5.02 -2.32
N MET A 393 -4.16 -5.67 -1.15
CA MET A 393 -3.38 -6.88 -0.92
C MET A 393 -4.11 -7.80 0.06
N ALA A 394 -4.20 -9.08 -0.29
CA ALA A 394 -4.67 -10.14 0.60
C ALA A 394 -3.48 -10.81 1.31
N ASP A 395 -3.59 -11.12 2.60
CA ASP A 395 -2.43 -11.50 3.40
C ASP A 395 -2.21 -13.01 3.61
N ALA A 396 -3.27 -13.83 3.60
CA ALA A 396 -3.16 -15.29 3.81
C ALA A 396 -4.34 -16.11 3.22
N ALA A 397 -4.96 -15.63 2.13
CA ALA A 397 -5.85 -16.38 1.21
C ALA A 397 -6.24 -15.50 0.01
N ASP A 398 -6.71 -16.10 -1.09
CA ASP A 398 -7.39 -15.37 -2.18
C ASP A 398 -8.70 -14.71 -1.69
N LEU A 399 -8.88 -13.43 -2.01
CA LEU A 399 -10.01 -12.61 -1.57
C LEU A 399 -10.82 -12.05 -2.74
N LEU A 400 -12.15 -12.07 -2.63
CA LEU A 400 -13.08 -11.51 -3.59
C LEU A 400 -13.54 -10.13 -3.11
N VAL A 401 -13.16 -9.06 -3.81
CA VAL A 401 -13.71 -7.70 -3.62
C VAL A 401 -15.08 -7.64 -4.29
N THR A 402 -16.14 -7.44 -3.51
CA THR A 402 -17.54 -7.40 -4.00
C THR A 402 -18.11 -5.98 -4.07
N ASN A 403 -17.56 -5.03 -3.30
CA ASN A 403 -17.95 -3.62 -3.32
C ASN A 403 -16.77 -2.70 -2.99
N VAL A 404 -16.72 -1.52 -3.59
CA VAL A 404 -15.82 -0.42 -3.18
C VAL A 404 -16.66 0.83 -2.92
N ILE A 405 -16.50 1.44 -1.75
CA ILE A 405 -17.30 2.57 -1.27
C ILE A 405 -16.38 3.79 -1.11
N VAL A 406 -16.84 4.93 -1.63
CA VAL A 406 -16.09 6.19 -1.70
C VAL A 406 -16.90 7.31 -1.05
N ASP A 407 -16.24 8.21 -0.32
CA ASP A 407 -16.84 9.43 0.25
C ASP A 407 -15.96 10.67 -0.05
N ALA A 408 -16.48 11.86 0.23
CA ALA A 408 -15.75 13.12 0.12
C ALA A 408 -15.21 13.57 1.49
N ALA A 409 -13.93 13.29 1.75
CA ALA A 409 -13.18 13.83 2.88
C ALA A 409 -13.17 15.38 2.89
N GLU A 410 -13.24 15.97 1.70
CA GLU A 410 -13.38 17.41 1.47
C GLU A 410 -14.16 17.66 0.18
N GLY A 411 -14.95 18.73 0.11
CA GLY A 411 -15.67 19.08 -1.11
C GLY A 411 -16.93 18.23 -1.33
N SER A 412 -17.08 17.63 -2.52
CA SER A 412 -18.34 16.99 -2.93
C SER A 412 -18.18 16.01 -4.10
N LEU A 413 -18.67 14.77 -3.94
CA LEU A 413 -18.82 13.80 -5.05
C LEU A 413 -19.97 14.16 -6.04
N LEU A 414 -20.67 15.27 -5.84
CA LEU A 414 -21.57 15.83 -6.87
C LEU A 414 -20.82 16.68 -7.91
N ASN A 415 -19.53 16.96 -7.71
CA ASN A 415 -18.66 17.55 -8.74
C ASN A 415 -18.28 16.53 -9.83
N GLY A 416 -18.63 15.26 -9.64
CA GLY A 416 -18.39 14.19 -10.61
C GLY A 416 -19.64 13.44 -11.04
N GLN A 417 -19.49 12.70 -12.12
CA GLN A 417 -20.50 11.84 -12.73
C GLN A 417 -19.79 10.68 -13.45
N ASN A 418 -20.53 9.64 -13.85
CA ASN A 418 -19.98 8.51 -14.62
C ASN A 418 -18.73 7.89 -13.95
N TYR A 419 -18.79 7.73 -12.62
CA TYR A 419 -17.72 7.15 -11.83
C TYR A 419 -17.45 5.70 -12.28
N SER A 420 -16.18 5.33 -12.34
CA SER A 420 -15.72 3.98 -12.71
C SER A 420 -14.55 3.51 -11.85
N LEU A 421 -14.52 2.21 -11.57
CA LEU A 421 -13.45 1.51 -10.87
C LEU A 421 -12.64 0.73 -11.91
N TRP A 422 -11.33 0.96 -11.91
CA TRP A 422 -10.36 0.33 -12.81
C TRP A 422 -9.35 -0.50 -12.04
N VAL A 423 -8.75 -1.50 -12.69
CA VAL A 423 -7.77 -2.42 -12.11
C VAL A 423 -6.62 -2.71 -13.10
N ASP A 424 -5.44 -2.97 -12.53
CA ASP A 424 -4.24 -3.51 -13.17
C ASP A 424 -4.34 -5.06 -13.20
N THR A 425 -4.29 -5.68 -14.37
CA THR A 425 -4.45 -7.14 -14.55
C THR A 425 -3.23 -7.86 -15.13
N ASP A 426 -2.26 -7.13 -15.70
CA ASP A 426 -1.00 -7.71 -16.21
C ASP A 426 0.23 -7.43 -15.33
N GLY A 427 0.11 -6.51 -14.37
CA GLY A 427 1.13 -6.16 -13.38
C GLY A 427 2.09 -5.06 -13.82
N ASP A 428 1.86 -4.36 -14.93
CA ASP A 428 2.75 -3.29 -15.42
C ASP A 428 2.72 -1.99 -14.60
N SER A 429 1.84 -1.91 -13.58
CA SER A 429 1.59 -0.75 -12.72
C SER A 429 0.70 0.35 -13.31
N ALA A 430 0.11 0.17 -14.49
CA ALA A 430 -1.04 0.94 -14.98
C ALA A 430 -2.34 0.13 -14.86
N VAL A 431 -3.49 0.81 -14.82
CA VAL A 431 -4.80 0.13 -14.84
C VAL A 431 -5.28 -0.06 -16.29
N ASP A 432 -5.78 -1.26 -16.59
CA ASP A 432 -6.16 -1.67 -17.95
C ASP A 432 -7.65 -2.04 -18.09
N THR A 433 -8.27 -2.52 -17.01
CA THR A 433 -9.61 -3.14 -17.04
C THR A 433 -10.61 -2.37 -16.17
N VAL A 434 -11.79 -2.10 -16.72
CA VAL A 434 -12.92 -1.51 -15.99
C VAL A 434 -13.68 -2.61 -15.25
N LEU A 435 -13.76 -2.52 -13.92
CA LEU A 435 -14.49 -3.44 -13.07
C LEU A 435 -15.98 -3.05 -12.92
N ASP A 436 -16.26 -1.77 -12.77
CA ASP A 436 -17.61 -1.22 -12.63
C ASP A 436 -17.63 0.24 -13.14
N SER A 437 -18.75 0.73 -13.65
CA SER A 437 -18.82 2.05 -14.32
C SER A 437 -20.24 2.63 -14.39
N GLY A 438 -20.36 3.90 -14.80
CA GLY A 438 -21.64 4.60 -14.86
C GLY A 438 -22.23 4.96 -13.49
N LYS A 439 -21.43 4.88 -12.42
CA LYS A 439 -21.86 5.19 -11.06
C LYS A 439 -21.99 6.70 -10.84
N TYR A 440 -22.74 7.07 -9.81
CA TYR A 440 -23.04 8.44 -9.44
C TYR A 440 -23.23 8.54 -7.92
N ALA A 441 -22.93 9.71 -7.35
CA ALA A 441 -23.00 9.92 -5.91
C ALA A 441 -24.45 9.82 -5.38
N GLN A 442 -24.63 9.09 -4.29
CA GLN A 442 -25.90 8.86 -3.60
C GLN A 442 -25.69 8.98 -2.09
N ALA A 443 -26.45 9.88 -1.45
CA ALA A 443 -26.37 10.15 0.00
C ALA A 443 -24.94 10.45 0.51
N GLY A 444 -24.14 11.17 -0.29
CA GLY A 444 -22.74 11.51 -0.01
C GLY A 444 -21.73 10.64 -0.76
N MET A 445 -22.02 9.35 -0.91
CA MET A 445 -21.05 8.33 -1.32
C MET A 445 -21.22 7.83 -2.76
N VAL A 446 -20.15 7.30 -3.36
CA VAL A 446 -20.21 6.44 -4.55
C VAL A 446 -20.01 4.98 -4.14
N ARG A 447 -20.67 4.04 -4.81
CA ARG A 447 -20.55 2.59 -4.59
C ARG A 447 -20.30 1.86 -5.90
N PHE A 448 -19.34 0.95 -5.90
CA PHE A 448 -19.03 0.02 -6.97
C PHE A 448 -19.55 -1.37 -6.59
N ASP A 449 -20.86 -1.45 -6.45
CA ASP A 449 -21.63 -2.61 -5.98
C ASP A 449 -22.15 -3.51 -7.12
N THR A 450 -21.68 -3.32 -8.36
CA THR A 450 -22.00 -4.17 -9.52
C THR A 450 -20.77 -4.57 -10.31
N ILE A 451 -19.68 -4.89 -9.61
CA ILE A 451 -18.42 -5.36 -10.22
C ILE A 451 -18.67 -6.54 -11.16
N ALA A 452 -18.11 -6.46 -12.36
CA ALA A 452 -18.27 -7.46 -13.40
C ALA A 452 -17.89 -8.87 -12.91
N GLY A 453 -18.75 -9.86 -13.18
CA GLY A 453 -18.58 -11.23 -12.69
C GLY A 453 -19.08 -11.49 -11.26
N GLY A 454 -19.44 -10.44 -10.51
CA GLY A 454 -19.89 -10.52 -9.11
C GLY A 454 -18.82 -10.13 -8.08
N GLY A 455 -17.62 -9.79 -8.54
CA GLY A 455 -16.49 -9.34 -7.72
C GLY A 455 -15.16 -9.53 -8.45
N TYR A 456 -14.08 -8.99 -7.89
CA TYR A 456 -12.72 -9.16 -8.42
C TYR A 456 -11.83 -9.93 -7.44
N VAL A 457 -11.05 -10.90 -7.94
CA VAL A 457 -10.16 -11.72 -7.10
C VAL A 457 -8.81 -11.01 -6.93
N VAL A 458 -8.48 -10.70 -5.69
CA VAL A 458 -7.15 -10.28 -5.24
C VAL A 458 -6.41 -11.52 -4.75
N PRO A 459 -5.34 -11.98 -5.43
CA PRO A 459 -4.64 -13.19 -5.01
C PRO A 459 -3.86 -13.01 -3.71
N GLU A 460 -3.62 -14.11 -3.01
CA GLU A 460 -2.76 -14.17 -1.82
C GLU A 460 -1.35 -13.63 -2.08
N GLU A 461 -0.83 -12.82 -1.13
CA GLU A 461 0.46 -12.10 -1.17
C GLU A 461 0.67 -11.15 -2.38
N GLN A 462 -0.31 -10.97 -3.26
CA GLN A 462 -0.19 -10.10 -4.44
C GLN A 462 -0.78 -8.71 -4.20
N VAL A 463 -0.04 -7.70 -4.65
CA VAL A 463 -0.47 -6.29 -4.63
C VAL A 463 -1.13 -5.95 -5.95
N VAL A 464 -2.45 -5.81 -5.95
CA VAL A 464 -3.23 -5.37 -7.12
C VAL A 464 -3.42 -3.86 -7.04
N ARG A 465 -3.20 -3.14 -8.15
CA ARG A 465 -3.49 -1.70 -8.24
C ARG A 465 -4.90 -1.45 -8.76
N MET A 466 -5.58 -0.49 -8.14
CA MET A 466 -6.88 0.01 -8.56
C MET A 466 -6.90 1.53 -8.63
N GLU A 467 -7.77 2.06 -9.49
CA GLU A 467 -8.00 3.50 -9.65
C GLU A 467 -9.49 3.83 -9.74
N ILE A 468 -9.85 4.98 -9.20
CA ILE A 468 -11.20 5.53 -9.29
C ILE A 468 -11.16 6.71 -10.25
N HIS A 469 -11.92 6.58 -11.34
CA HIS A 469 -12.02 7.56 -12.40
C HIS A 469 -13.41 8.20 -12.38
N MET A 470 -13.49 9.49 -12.70
CA MET A 470 -14.76 10.17 -12.92
C MET A 470 -14.72 11.11 -14.12
N ASP A 471 -15.90 11.44 -14.65
CA ASP A 471 -16.09 12.64 -15.45
C ASP A 471 -16.45 13.80 -14.53
N VAL A 472 -15.92 14.99 -14.78
CA VAL A 472 -16.34 16.21 -14.07
C VAL A 472 -17.78 16.57 -14.47
N ALA A 473 -18.55 17.07 -13.50
CA ALA A 473 -19.91 17.54 -13.70
C ALA A 473 -19.99 18.76 -14.63
N SER A 474 -21.21 19.06 -15.09
CA SER A 474 -21.56 20.26 -15.86
C SER A 474 -21.97 21.45 -14.99
N SER A 475 -21.75 21.34 -13.68
CA SER A 475 -22.12 22.32 -12.66
C SER A 475 -21.43 21.92 -11.36
N LEU A 476 -20.45 22.72 -10.94
CA LEU A 476 -19.68 22.44 -9.73
C LEU A 476 -20.46 22.84 -8.47
N THR A 477 -20.49 21.95 -7.48
CA THR A 477 -21.12 22.21 -6.16
C THR A 477 -20.13 22.76 -5.13
N THR A 478 -18.84 22.46 -5.28
CA THR A 478 -17.72 23.02 -4.50
C THR A 478 -16.50 23.20 -5.41
N PRO A 479 -15.59 24.14 -5.11
CA PRO A 479 -14.38 24.36 -5.92
C PRO A 479 -13.28 23.31 -5.68
N THR A 480 -13.49 22.36 -4.77
CA THR A 480 -12.55 21.26 -4.46
C THR A 480 -13.24 19.90 -4.28
N LEU A 481 -12.45 18.83 -4.32
CA LEU A 481 -12.80 17.48 -3.88
C LEU A 481 -11.54 16.76 -3.34
N ARG A 482 -11.63 16.18 -2.15
CA ARG A 482 -10.70 15.15 -1.65
C ARG A 482 -11.48 13.85 -1.53
N CYS A 483 -11.03 12.83 -2.25
CA CYS A 483 -11.73 11.57 -2.45
C CYS A 483 -11.09 10.48 -1.59
N GLU A 484 -11.86 9.83 -0.71
CA GLU A 484 -11.36 8.75 0.15
C GLU A 484 -12.22 7.49 0.10
N LEU A 485 -11.58 6.34 0.34
CA LEU A 485 -12.26 5.05 0.47
C LEU A 485 -12.98 4.92 1.82
N ALA A 486 -14.30 4.99 1.82
CA ALA A 486 -15.11 4.77 3.02
C ALA A 486 -15.26 3.28 3.40
N GLY A 487 -14.87 2.36 2.51
CA GLY A 487 -14.81 0.93 2.79
C GLY A 487 -14.69 0.05 1.54
N VAL A 488 -14.32 -1.21 1.75
CA VAL A 488 -14.27 -2.25 0.71
C VAL A 488 -14.99 -3.48 1.26
N GLU A 489 -16.01 -3.99 0.57
CA GLU A 489 -16.67 -5.24 1.00
C GLU A 489 -15.92 -6.41 0.34
N VAL A 490 -15.51 -7.36 1.19
CA VAL A 490 -14.57 -8.44 0.82
C VAL A 490 -15.06 -9.77 1.39
N GLU A 491 -15.01 -10.82 0.59
CA GLU A 491 -15.33 -12.19 0.98
C GLU A 491 -14.14 -13.13 0.71
N ARG A 492 -13.99 -14.21 1.47
CA ARG A 492 -13.02 -15.26 1.11
C ARG A 492 -13.51 -16.03 -0.11
N LEU A 493 -12.62 -16.29 -1.07
CA LEU A 493 -12.97 -17.01 -2.30
C LEU A 493 -13.34 -18.49 -2.06
N ASP A 494 -12.88 -19.09 -0.96
CA ASP A 494 -13.10 -20.50 -0.63
C ASP A 494 -14.46 -20.81 0.00
N ASN A 495 -15.07 -19.86 0.73
CA ASN A 495 -16.25 -20.11 1.55
C ASN A 495 -17.28 -18.96 1.62
N GLY A 496 -17.02 -17.80 1.01
CA GLY A 496 -17.95 -16.66 0.98
C GLY A 496 -18.15 -15.96 2.33
N SER A 497 -17.28 -16.18 3.32
CA SER A 497 -17.33 -15.46 4.59
C SER A 497 -16.74 -14.05 4.47
N SER A 498 -17.38 -13.06 5.10
CA SER A 498 -16.95 -11.65 5.09
C SER A 498 -15.61 -11.45 5.79
N VAL A 499 -14.70 -10.71 5.16
CA VAL A 499 -13.33 -10.48 5.62
C VAL A 499 -13.15 -9.04 6.11
N GLY A 500 -12.36 -8.88 7.17
CA GLY A 500 -12.00 -7.57 7.72
C GLY A 500 -10.99 -6.85 6.83
N TRP A 501 -11.10 -5.53 6.76
CA TRP A 501 -10.23 -4.67 5.97
C TRP A 501 -9.63 -3.55 6.80
N GLN A 502 -8.47 -3.05 6.38
CA GLN A 502 -7.82 -1.86 6.93
C GLN A 502 -7.34 -0.98 5.78
N ILE A 503 -7.71 0.30 5.80
CA ILE A 503 -7.29 1.31 4.82
C ILE A 503 -6.26 2.25 5.49
N ASP A 504 -5.19 2.56 4.76
CA ASP A 504 -4.32 3.70 5.08
C ASP A 504 -4.67 4.91 4.19
N HIS A 505 -5.03 6.01 4.85
CA HIS A 505 -5.40 7.31 4.27
C HIS A 505 -4.23 8.33 4.30
N SER A 506 -2.99 7.87 4.50
CA SER A 506 -1.83 8.74 4.71
C SER A 506 -1.51 9.69 3.54
N VAL A 507 -2.01 9.40 2.33
CA VAL A 507 -1.86 10.24 1.14
C VAL A 507 -3.14 10.29 0.30
N GLN A 508 -3.65 11.50 0.07
CA GLN A 508 -4.85 11.78 -0.75
C GLN A 508 -4.62 13.06 -1.58
N THR A 509 -5.05 13.05 -2.84
CA THR A 509 -5.02 14.26 -3.69
C THR A 509 -6.23 15.15 -3.41
N LEU A 510 -5.99 16.43 -3.12
CA LEU A 510 -7.02 17.46 -3.10
C LEU A 510 -7.16 18.04 -4.51
N TRP A 511 -8.23 17.71 -5.21
CA TRP A 511 -8.56 18.29 -6.50
C TRP A 511 -9.13 19.70 -6.36
N SER A 512 -8.77 20.59 -7.28
CA SER A 512 -9.42 21.87 -7.54
C SER A 512 -10.21 21.81 -8.86
N PHE A 513 -11.42 22.35 -8.86
CA PHE A 513 -12.28 22.41 -10.04
C PHE A 513 -12.56 23.84 -10.50
N ARG A 514 -12.55 24.03 -11.82
CA ARG A 514 -12.79 25.30 -12.52
C ARG A 514 -13.92 25.15 -13.53
N HIS A 515 -14.61 26.23 -13.87
CA HIS A 515 -15.64 26.20 -14.91
C HIS A 515 -15.03 26.02 -16.31
N GLN A 516 -13.90 26.68 -16.57
CA GLN A 516 -13.06 26.51 -17.76
C GLN A 516 -11.62 26.99 -17.49
N GLY A 517 -10.73 26.79 -18.46
CA GLY A 517 -9.38 27.35 -18.46
C GLY A 517 -9.26 28.73 -19.11
N ASP A 518 -8.08 29.33 -18.97
CA ASP A 518 -7.76 30.72 -19.35
C ASP A 518 -6.90 30.79 -20.63
N LEU A 519 -6.89 31.96 -21.29
CA LEU A 519 -6.06 32.22 -22.47
C LEU A 519 -5.30 33.54 -22.38
N TYR A 520 -3.98 33.48 -22.35
CA TYR A 520 -3.09 34.64 -22.40
C TYR A 520 -2.56 34.85 -23.81
N VAL A 521 -2.67 36.07 -24.34
CA VAL A 521 -2.17 36.46 -25.66
C VAL A 521 -1.20 37.64 -25.52
N THR A 522 0.01 37.45 -26.03
CA THR A 522 1.18 38.33 -25.80
C THR A 522 1.97 38.58 -27.08
N LEU A 523 2.91 39.52 -27.05
CA LEU A 523 3.84 39.76 -28.16
C LEU A 523 4.97 38.73 -28.12
N SER A 524 5.22 38.02 -29.23
CA SER A 524 6.33 37.04 -29.31
C SER A 524 7.71 37.68 -29.56
N GLY A 525 7.75 38.96 -29.89
CA GLY A 525 8.95 39.75 -30.18
C GLY A 525 8.67 40.91 -31.14
N PRO A 526 9.60 41.85 -31.33
CA PRO A 526 9.51 42.86 -32.37
C PRO A 526 9.76 42.23 -33.75
N THR A 527 8.94 42.60 -34.72
CA THR A 527 9.28 42.57 -36.15
C THR A 527 10.08 43.84 -36.47
N PRO A 528 10.98 43.83 -37.48
CA PRO A 528 11.57 45.06 -38.00
C PRO A 528 10.55 45.79 -38.90
N ASP A 529 10.76 47.08 -39.15
CA ASP A 529 10.00 47.84 -40.13
C ASP A 529 10.10 47.21 -41.53
N ARG A 530 8.97 47.06 -42.21
CA ARG A 530 8.87 46.36 -43.50
C ARG A 530 8.48 47.29 -44.63
N MET A 531 9.05 47.03 -45.80
CA MET A 531 8.52 47.52 -47.08
C MET A 531 7.61 46.43 -47.64
N ILE A 532 6.30 46.58 -47.51
CA ILE A 532 5.33 45.55 -47.89
C ILE A 532 4.87 45.78 -49.33
N LEU A 533 5.15 44.81 -50.21
CA LEU A 533 5.00 44.96 -51.65
C LEU A 533 3.55 44.71 -52.12
N GLY A 534 2.98 45.70 -52.81
CA GLY A 534 1.66 45.63 -53.44
C GLY A 534 1.51 44.44 -54.38
N GLY A 535 0.35 43.77 -54.30
CA GLY A 535 0.01 42.56 -55.05
C GLY A 535 0.64 41.28 -54.51
N GLN A 536 1.26 41.29 -53.32
CA GLN A 536 1.91 40.13 -52.70
C GLN A 536 1.60 39.97 -51.20
N LEU A 537 2.04 38.82 -50.66
CA LEU A 537 1.95 38.50 -49.24
C LEU A 537 3.28 38.86 -48.56
N SER A 538 3.26 39.88 -47.68
CA SER A 538 4.42 40.39 -46.95
C SER A 538 5.16 39.31 -46.15
N GLU A 539 6.37 39.61 -45.69
CA GLU A 539 7.00 38.98 -44.53
C GLU A 539 6.08 39.07 -43.27
N PRO A 540 6.31 38.32 -42.18
CA PRO A 540 5.56 38.52 -40.94
C PRO A 540 5.69 39.96 -40.43
N VAL A 541 4.55 40.64 -40.27
CA VAL A 541 4.46 42.04 -39.84
C VAL A 541 4.13 42.18 -38.35
N LEU A 542 3.46 41.17 -37.78
CA LEU A 542 3.16 41.02 -36.35
C LEU A 542 3.33 39.54 -35.97
N VAL A 543 3.86 39.25 -34.79
CA VAL A 543 3.99 37.89 -34.26
C VAL A 543 3.50 37.84 -32.81
N ILE A 544 2.40 37.13 -32.60
CA ILE A 544 1.79 36.95 -31.27
C ILE A 544 2.08 35.57 -30.72
N ASN A 545 2.04 35.44 -29.40
CA ASN A 545 2.15 34.19 -28.68
C ASN A 545 0.89 33.95 -27.84
N LEU A 546 0.36 32.73 -27.85
CA LEU A 546 -0.83 32.31 -27.12
C LEU A 546 -0.49 31.18 -26.14
N ARG A 547 -0.85 31.34 -24.87
CA ARG A 547 -0.70 30.32 -23.82
C ARG A 547 -2.06 30.04 -23.19
N ALA A 548 -2.47 28.77 -23.16
CA ALA A 548 -3.65 28.34 -22.41
C ALA A 548 -3.25 27.84 -21.01
N GLU A 549 -4.18 27.88 -20.05
CA GLU A 549 -4.01 27.30 -18.72
C GLU A 549 -5.21 26.45 -18.30
N TYR A 550 -4.96 25.45 -17.45
CA TYR A 550 -5.91 24.45 -16.92
C TYR A 550 -6.54 23.48 -17.95
N GLU A 551 -6.88 23.93 -19.15
CA GLU A 551 -7.33 23.06 -20.26
C GLU A 551 -6.77 23.53 -21.63
N PRO A 552 -6.82 22.71 -22.69
CA PRO A 552 -6.56 23.19 -24.04
C PRO A 552 -7.68 24.15 -24.48
N VAL A 553 -7.33 25.25 -25.14
CA VAL A 553 -8.29 26.28 -25.56
C VAL A 553 -8.33 26.39 -27.09
N ASP A 554 -9.52 26.29 -27.69
CA ASP A 554 -9.75 26.52 -29.12
C ASP A 554 -10.09 27.99 -29.38
N VAL A 555 -9.24 28.67 -30.15
CA VAL A 555 -9.48 30.07 -30.54
C VAL A 555 -10.36 30.09 -31.77
N THR A 556 -11.60 30.55 -31.61
CA THR A 556 -12.62 30.58 -32.66
C THR A 556 -12.63 31.89 -33.45
N ARG A 557 -12.03 32.96 -32.92
CA ARG A 557 -11.97 34.27 -33.57
C ARG A 557 -10.76 35.09 -33.09
N LEU A 558 -10.07 35.74 -34.02
CA LEU A 558 -9.00 36.70 -33.74
C LEU A 558 -9.22 37.96 -34.59
N GLN A 559 -9.22 39.13 -33.97
CA GLN A 559 -9.19 40.42 -34.66
C GLN A 559 -7.78 41.03 -34.66
N ILE A 560 -7.40 41.62 -35.78
CA ILE A 560 -6.17 42.39 -35.99
C ILE A 560 -6.58 43.82 -36.32
N SER A 561 -6.07 44.79 -35.58
CA SER A 561 -6.38 46.21 -35.75
C SER A 561 -5.23 46.94 -36.45
N VAL A 562 -5.57 48.00 -37.18
CA VAL A 562 -4.62 48.90 -37.85
C VAL A 562 -4.73 50.30 -37.23
N MET A 563 -3.60 50.94 -36.94
CA MET A 563 -3.58 52.36 -36.54
C MET A 563 -3.31 53.25 -37.75
N ASN A 564 -3.96 54.41 -37.78
CA ASN A 564 -4.06 55.38 -38.89
C ASN A 564 -5.08 54.98 -39.99
N GLY A 565 -5.65 56.01 -40.62
CA GLY A 565 -7.07 55.99 -41.01
C GLY A 565 -7.39 55.75 -42.48
N THR A 566 -6.48 55.17 -43.27
CA THR A 566 -6.69 54.98 -44.72
C THR A 566 -6.18 53.60 -45.16
N MET A 567 -6.88 52.52 -44.81
CA MET A 567 -6.58 51.15 -45.26
C MET A 567 -6.88 50.93 -46.75
N GLN A 568 -6.31 51.75 -47.64
CA GLN A 568 -6.55 51.61 -49.08
C GLN A 568 -5.76 50.42 -49.63
N SER A 569 -4.58 50.13 -49.08
CA SER A 569 -3.65 49.13 -49.58
C SER A 569 -3.77 47.75 -48.95
N ILE A 570 -4.21 47.60 -47.70
CA ILE A 570 -4.34 46.27 -47.08
C ILE A 570 -5.64 45.57 -47.54
N ASP A 571 -5.53 44.35 -48.06
CA ASP A 571 -6.68 43.52 -48.48
C ASP A 571 -7.16 42.60 -47.36
N SER A 572 -6.23 41.87 -46.73
CA SER A 572 -6.51 40.85 -45.74
C SER A 572 -5.20 40.40 -45.05
N PHE A 573 -5.28 39.62 -43.97
CA PHE A 573 -4.12 38.92 -43.41
C PHE A 573 -4.21 37.41 -43.60
N ARG A 574 -3.06 36.74 -43.53
CA ARG A 574 -2.93 35.27 -43.47
C ARG A 574 -2.17 34.90 -42.20
N LEU A 575 -2.71 33.94 -41.46
CA LEU A 575 -2.22 33.51 -40.14
C LEU A 575 -1.56 32.13 -40.27
N TYR A 576 -0.34 31.99 -39.78
CA TYR A 576 0.46 30.76 -39.81
C TYR A 576 0.92 30.41 -38.39
N LYS A 577 1.15 29.12 -38.10
CA LYS A 577 1.79 28.69 -36.85
C LYS A 577 3.31 28.68 -37.05
N ASP A 578 4.08 28.92 -35.99
CA ASP A 578 5.55 28.80 -36.01
C ASP A 578 5.99 27.32 -35.87
N ASP A 579 5.32 26.41 -36.61
CA ASP A 579 5.49 24.95 -36.58
C ASP A 579 6.07 24.38 -37.89
N GLY A 580 6.49 25.26 -38.80
CA GLY A 580 6.98 24.91 -40.14
C GLY A 580 5.89 24.68 -41.19
N THR A 581 4.60 24.87 -40.87
CA THR A 581 3.53 24.74 -41.87
C THR A 581 3.53 25.90 -42.87
N MET A 582 3.68 25.57 -44.16
CA MET A 582 3.72 26.54 -45.26
C MET A 582 2.33 27.07 -45.69
N ASN A 583 1.24 26.55 -45.10
CA ASN A 583 -0.13 26.94 -45.39
C ASN A 583 -0.70 27.77 -44.25
N ALA A 584 -1.39 28.87 -44.58
CA ALA A 584 -2.10 29.64 -43.57
C ALA A 584 -3.27 28.81 -43.01
N PHE A 585 -3.36 28.72 -41.68
CA PHE A 585 -4.48 28.04 -41.03
C PHE A 585 -5.75 28.89 -41.05
N ALA A 586 -5.61 30.22 -41.06
CA ALA A 586 -6.73 31.15 -41.12
C ALA A 586 -6.41 32.42 -41.94
N SER A 587 -7.46 33.16 -42.29
CA SER A 587 -7.40 34.42 -43.03
C SER A 587 -8.24 35.46 -42.32
N ALA A 588 -7.71 36.65 -42.08
CA ALA A 588 -8.47 37.77 -41.52
C ALA A 588 -8.91 38.73 -42.62
N VAL A 589 -10.20 39.06 -42.68
CA VAL A 589 -10.77 39.98 -43.69
C VAL A 589 -11.44 41.18 -43.01
N GLY A 590 -11.51 42.32 -43.70
CA GLY A 590 -12.09 43.56 -43.15
C GLY A 590 -13.56 43.37 -42.79
N VAL A 591 -13.95 43.73 -41.57
CA VAL A 591 -15.33 43.55 -41.06
C VAL A 591 -16.12 44.86 -41.05
N ASN A 592 -17.41 44.76 -41.37
CA ASN A 592 -18.38 45.85 -41.31
C ASN A 592 -19.61 45.41 -40.50
N GLY A 593 -19.78 45.97 -39.29
CA GLY A 593 -20.96 45.74 -38.44
C GLY A 593 -20.83 44.67 -37.35
N ASP A 594 -19.74 43.90 -37.34
CA ASP A 594 -19.34 43.10 -36.16
C ASP A 594 -18.89 44.02 -35.00
N PRO A 595 -18.88 43.54 -33.75
CA PRO A 595 -18.24 44.25 -32.64
C PRO A 595 -16.72 44.34 -32.86
N THR A 596 -16.27 45.51 -33.32
CA THR A 596 -14.86 45.87 -33.47
C THR A 596 -14.41 46.87 -32.39
N PRO A 597 -13.13 46.89 -32.02
CA PRO A 597 -12.52 47.93 -31.22
C PRO A 597 -12.89 49.35 -31.67
N ALA A 598 -13.31 50.18 -30.72
CA ALA A 598 -13.69 51.55 -31.00
C ALA A 598 -12.46 52.37 -31.38
N GLY A 599 -12.54 53.06 -32.52
CA GLY A 599 -11.48 53.93 -33.04
C GLY A 599 -10.47 53.27 -33.98
N TYR A 600 -10.54 51.95 -34.19
CA TYR A 600 -9.59 51.21 -35.04
C TYR A 600 -10.29 50.47 -36.17
N THR A 601 -9.71 50.51 -37.37
CA THR A 601 -10.17 49.68 -38.48
C THR A 601 -9.58 48.27 -38.33
N THR A 602 -10.42 47.25 -38.54
CA THR A 602 -10.17 45.91 -37.99
C THR A 602 -10.45 44.82 -39.02
N PHE A 603 -9.56 43.83 -39.08
CA PHE A 603 -9.69 42.59 -39.85
C PHE A 603 -9.96 41.43 -38.89
N GLN A 604 -10.84 40.49 -39.27
CA GLN A 604 -11.23 39.38 -38.42
C GLN A 604 -10.99 38.03 -39.09
N ALA A 605 -10.20 37.18 -38.44
CA ALA A 605 -10.15 35.76 -38.72
C ALA A 605 -11.25 35.06 -37.91
N VAL A 606 -12.20 34.43 -38.59
CA VAL A 606 -13.15 33.47 -37.99
C VAL A 606 -12.63 32.08 -38.29
N MET A 607 -12.49 31.26 -37.25
CA MET A 607 -11.83 29.95 -37.33
C MET A 607 -12.83 28.80 -37.23
N GLN A 608 -12.50 27.70 -37.88
CA GLN A 608 -13.25 26.45 -37.79
C GLN A 608 -12.99 25.77 -36.45
N ASN A 609 -13.94 24.95 -36.00
CA ASN A 609 -13.83 24.19 -34.75
C ASN A 609 -12.53 23.37 -34.69
N ARG A 610 -11.71 23.63 -33.68
CA ARG A 610 -10.39 23.02 -33.41
C ARG A 610 -9.28 23.38 -34.41
N GLN A 611 -9.40 24.50 -35.12
CA GLN A 611 -8.39 24.98 -36.08
C GLN A 611 -7.16 25.62 -35.38
N LEU A 612 -7.38 26.33 -34.26
CA LEU A 612 -6.32 26.92 -33.43
C LEU A 612 -6.52 26.51 -31.96
N VAL A 613 -6.27 25.23 -31.68
CA VAL A 613 -6.15 24.74 -30.30
C VAL A 613 -4.77 25.08 -29.74
N ILE A 614 -4.76 25.69 -28.56
CA ILE A 614 -3.60 26.04 -27.74
C ILE A 614 -3.52 25.02 -26.59
N PRO A 615 -2.43 24.25 -26.42
CA PRO A 615 -2.28 23.32 -25.30
C PRO A 615 -2.06 24.06 -23.96
N PRO A 616 -2.50 23.49 -22.82
CA PRO A 616 -2.29 24.10 -21.52
C PRO A 616 -0.80 24.10 -21.15
N GLY A 617 -0.31 25.22 -20.63
CA GLY A 617 1.09 25.39 -20.22
C GLY A 617 2.10 25.47 -21.37
N GLN A 618 1.65 25.62 -22.62
CA GLN A 618 2.52 25.72 -23.80
C GLN A 618 2.30 27.02 -24.57
N ASP A 619 3.38 27.63 -25.02
CA ASP A 619 3.42 28.83 -25.85
C ASP A 619 3.27 28.47 -27.33
N VAL A 620 2.19 28.91 -27.97
CA VAL A 620 1.90 28.74 -29.41
C VAL A 620 1.99 30.08 -30.12
N LYS A 621 3.01 30.24 -30.96
CA LYS A 621 3.19 31.45 -31.76
C LYS A 621 2.36 31.44 -33.04
N VAL A 622 1.80 32.59 -33.37
CA VAL A 622 1.08 32.86 -34.62
C VAL A 622 1.75 34.01 -35.36
N LEU A 623 2.20 33.73 -36.59
CA LEU A 623 2.80 34.66 -37.53
C LEU A 623 1.68 35.31 -38.37
N VAL A 624 1.58 36.64 -38.33
CA VAL A 624 0.61 37.42 -39.11
C VAL A 624 1.30 38.05 -40.32
N ARG A 625 0.83 37.72 -41.52
CA ARG A 625 1.36 38.24 -42.80
C ARG A 625 0.27 39.04 -43.54
N ALA A 626 0.60 40.22 -44.04
CA ALA A 626 -0.33 41.10 -44.75
C ALA A 626 -0.41 40.74 -46.23
N SER A 627 -1.63 40.64 -46.75
CA SER A 627 -1.93 40.59 -48.19
C SER A 627 -2.19 42.01 -48.66
N VAL A 628 -1.32 42.53 -49.52
CA VAL A 628 -1.37 43.93 -49.99
C VAL A 628 -1.97 43.97 -51.39
N LYS A 629 -2.91 44.90 -51.62
CA LYS A 629 -3.53 45.15 -52.93
C LYS A 629 -2.49 45.58 -53.96
N SER A 630 -2.71 45.27 -55.23
CA SER A 630 -1.93 45.91 -56.31
C SER A 630 -2.33 47.38 -56.46
N ASP A 631 -1.50 48.17 -57.12
CA ASP A 631 -1.84 49.55 -57.50
C ASP A 631 -3.15 49.62 -58.33
N VAL A 632 -3.39 48.66 -59.22
CA VAL A 632 -4.62 48.47 -60.01
C VAL A 632 -5.82 48.27 -59.09
N ASP A 633 -5.68 47.44 -58.05
CA ASP A 633 -6.72 47.15 -57.05
C ASP A 633 -6.87 48.24 -55.98
N GLY A 634 -6.03 49.29 -56.01
CA GLY A 634 -6.13 50.46 -55.13
C GLY A 634 -5.01 50.63 -54.11
N GLY A 635 -3.94 49.84 -54.18
CA GLY A 635 -2.72 50.05 -53.40
C GLY A 635 -2.07 51.43 -53.66
N VAL A 636 -1.41 51.98 -52.63
CA VAL A 636 -0.79 53.31 -52.62
C VAL A 636 0.61 53.22 -52.04
N SER A 637 1.62 53.63 -52.82
CA SER A 637 3.00 53.69 -52.35
C SER A 637 3.18 54.80 -51.31
N GLY A 638 3.75 54.46 -50.15
CA GLY A 638 3.93 55.34 -49.00
C GLY A 638 2.78 55.36 -47.98
N GLU A 639 1.78 54.47 -48.10
CA GLU A 639 0.83 54.20 -47.00
C GLU A 639 1.61 53.57 -45.82
N GLN A 640 1.42 54.07 -44.59
CA GLN A 640 2.16 53.63 -43.40
C GLN A 640 1.21 53.04 -42.36
N ASP A 641 1.36 51.74 -42.10
CA ASP A 641 0.47 50.94 -41.26
C ASP A 641 1.19 50.35 -40.03
N GLN A 642 0.60 50.57 -38.85
CA GLN A 642 0.95 49.88 -37.63
C GLN A 642 -0.10 48.80 -37.34
N PHE A 643 0.32 47.54 -37.25
CA PHE A 643 -0.55 46.40 -36.98
C PHE A 643 -0.43 45.94 -35.53
N PHE A 644 -1.56 45.70 -34.88
CA PHE A 644 -1.60 45.33 -33.46
C PHE A 644 -2.84 44.51 -33.11
N ILE A 645 -2.84 43.88 -31.93
CA ILE A 645 -4.06 43.34 -31.31
C ILE A 645 -4.52 44.36 -30.26
N ALA A 646 -5.72 44.91 -30.38
CA ALA A 646 -6.21 45.91 -29.44
C ALA A 646 -6.48 45.30 -28.05
N GLY A 647 -6.16 46.05 -26.99
CA GLY A 647 -6.47 45.68 -25.59
C GLY A 647 -7.93 45.90 -25.18
N GLN A 648 -8.86 45.92 -26.15
CA GLN A 648 -10.30 46.10 -25.89
C GLN A 648 -10.98 44.74 -25.74
N THR A 649 -12.16 44.71 -25.11
CA THR A 649 -12.97 43.48 -25.03
C THR A 649 -13.44 43.04 -26.41
N CYS A 650 -13.84 41.78 -26.55
CA CYS A 650 -14.33 41.19 -27.81
C CYS A 650 -13.34 41.15 -28.99
N VAL A 651 -12.04 41.39 -28.79
CA VAL A 651 -11.00 41.27 -29.84
C VAL A 651 -10.70 39.80 -30.19
N ILE A 652 -10.80 38.92 -29.21
CA ILE A 652 -10.58 37.48 -29.35
C ILE A 652 -11.85 36.76 -28.89
N ALA A 653 -12.16 35.58 -29.45
CA ALA A 653 -13.11 34.66 -28.85
C ALA A 653 -12.52 33.25 -28.85
N ALA A 654 -12.66 32.56 -27.72
CA ALA A 654 -12.08 31.25 -27.48
C ALA A 654 -12.99 30.39 -26.61
N ARG A 655 -12.73 29.08 -26.59
CA ARG A 655 -13.54 28.08 -25.88
C ARG A 655 -12.65 26.98 -25.30
N GLY A 656 -12.94 26.53 -24.09
CA GLY A 656 -12.29 25.36 -23.51
C GLY A 656 -12.61 24.08 -24.29
N VAL A 657 -11.59 23.28 -24.63
CA VAL A 657 -11.76 22.04 -25.42
C VAL A 657 -12.37 20.89 -24.60
N ALA A 658 -12.18 20.89 -23.28
CA ALA A 658 -12.79 19.93 -22.37
C ALA A 658 -14.13 20.47 -21.84
N SER A 659 -14.14 21.71 -21.33
CA SER A 659 -15.35 22.33 -20.77
C SER A 659 -16.43 22.66 -21.80
N SER A 660 -16.04 22.91 -23.06
CA SER A 660 -16.89 23.50 -24.10
C SER A 660 -17.49 24.88 -23.75
N ASN A 661 -17.11 25.47 -22.61
CA ASN A 661 -17.53 26.79 -22.16
C ASN A 661 -16.72 27.85 -22.93
N ASN A 662 -17.40 28.92 -23.38
CA ASN A 662 -16.71 30.05 -24.02
C ASN A 662 -15.97 30.85 -22.93
N LEU A 663 -14.74 31.26 -23.19
CA LEU A 663 -13.98 32.10 -22.27
C LEU A 663 -14.62 33.51 -22.20
N ALA A 664 -14.59 34.09 -21.01
CA ALA A 664 -15.08 35.43 -20.74
C ALA A 664 -14.14 36.52 -21.32
N ALA A 665 -14.64 37.74 -21.38
CA ALA A 665 -13.86 38.90 -21.79
C ALA A 665 -13.36 39.64 -20.55
N ASN A 666 -12.03 39.65 -20.36
CA ASN A 666 -11.29 40.24 -19.25
C ASN A 666 -11.96 41.47 -18.62
N ASP A 667 -12.37 41.34 -17.35
CA ASP A 667 -13.02 42.42 -16.59
C ASP A 667 -12.03 43.44 -15.97
N GLY A 668 -10.76 43.04 -15.84
CA GLY A 668 -9.63 43.86 -15.42
C GLY A 668 -9.10 43.61 -13.99
N ASP A 669 -9.61 42.60 -13.29
CA ASP A 669 -9.17 42.20 -11.94
C ASP A 669 -7.85 41.36 -11.95
N SER A 670 -7.47 40.72 -10.83
CA SER A 670 -6.22 39.94 -10.68
C SER A 670 -6.41 38.42 -10.47
N VAL A 671 -7.61 37.91 -10.74
CA VAL A 671 -7.99 36.50 -10.68
C VAL A 671 -8.04 35.92 -12.11
N ALA A 672 -8.08 34.60 -12.23
CA ALA A 672 -8.19 33.89 -13.49
C ALA A 672 -9.24 32.78 -13.34
N GLU A 673 -10.43 33.02 -13.87
CA GLU A 673 -11.63 32.17 -13.79
C GLU A 673 -12.21 31.79 -15.17
N GLY A 674 -11.38 31.86 -16.21
CA GLY A 674 -11.73 31.44 -17.57
C GLY A 674 -11.85 32.58 -18.56
N GLU A 675 -10.86 33.47 -18.58
CA GLU A 675 -10.89 34.70 -19.39
C GLU A 675 -9.89 34.69 -20.55
N VAL A 676 -10.09 35.62 -21.51
CA VAL A 676 -9.07 35.94 -22.52
C VAL A 676 -8.34 37.24 -22.18
N PHE A 677 -7.09 37.08 -21.73
CA PHE A 677 -6.16 38.15 -21.39
C PHE A 677 -5.31 38.55 -22.60
N VAL A 678 -5.25 39.85 -22.91
CA VAL A 678 -4.59 40.42 -24.09
C VAL A 678 -3.52 41.42 -23.65
N GLY A 679 -2.28 41.26 -24.12
CA GLY A 679 -1.16 42.15 -23.78
C GLY A 679 -0.59 41.96 -22.37
N THR A 680 -0.96 40.86 -21.70
CA THR A 680 -0.44 40.46 -20.38
C THR A 680 -0.21 38.95 -20.32
N ASN A 681 0.75 38.51 -19.50
CA ASN A 681 1.09 37.10 -19.27
C ASN A 681 0.64 36.59 -17.88
N VAL A 682 -0.11 37.41 -17.15
CA VAL A 682 -0.73 37.16 -15.84
C VAL A 682 -2.09 37.86 -15.81
N ALA A 683 -2.98 37.42 -14.92
CA ALA A 683 -4.25 38.09 -14.64
C ALA A 683 -4.05 39.59 -14.37
N GLY A 684 -4.91 40.43 -14.95
CA GLY A 684 -4.75 41.88 -14.96
C GLY A 684 -5.39 42.53 -16.18
N PRO A 685 -5.56 43.87 -16.17
CA PRO A 685 -6.23 44.59 -17.24
C PRO A 685 -5.48 44.51 -18.57
N ASN A 686 -6.26 44.29 -19.64
CA ASN A 686 -5.79 44.18 -21.02
C ASN A 686 -4.92 45.38 -21.46
N ARG A 687 -4.03 45.12 -22.42
CA ARG A 687 -3.16 46.10 -23.08
C ARG A 687 -3.11 45.82 -24.58
N ASN A 688 -2.82 46.85 -25.38
CA ASN A 688 -2.54 46.64 -26.79
C ASN A 688 -1.29 45.75 -26.96
N ILE A 689 -1.37 44.78 -27.86
CA ILE A 689 -0.21 44.04 -28.39
C ILE A 689 0.31 44.82 -29.60
N GLU A 690 0.86 46.01 -29.32
CA GLU A 690 1.42 46.93 -30.30
C GLU A 690 2.95 46.83 -30.34
N GLN A 691 3.50 46.94 -31.56
CA GLN A 691 4.93 47.07 -31.81
C GLN A 691 5.22 48.52 -32.23
N PRO A 692 6.35 49.14 -31.83
CA PRO A 692 6.71 50.51 -32.23
C PRO A 692 7.31 50.53 -33.65
N VAL A 693 6.55 49.99 -34.61
CA VAL A 693 6.99 49.57 -35.95
C VAL A 693 5.97 50.05 -36.98
N MET A 694 6.43 50.65 -38.09
CA MET A 694 5.61 51.27 -39.13
C MET A 694 5.90 50.62 -40.48
N ASN A 695 5.02 49.71 -40.89
CA ASN A 695 5.13 49.01 -42.17
C ASN A 695 4.76 49.98 -43.29
N THR A 696 5.63 50.15 -44.27
CA THR A 696 5.42 51.07 -45.39
C THR A 696 5.06 50.28 -46.64
N VAL A 697 3.92 50.61 -47.25
CA VAL A 697 3.46 50.00 -48.51
C VAL A 697 4.29 50.54 -49.66
N VAL A 698 4.74 49.64 -50.56
CA VAL A 698 5.50 49.98 -51.77
C VAL A 698 4.97 49.20 -52.97
N MET A 699 5.05 49.75 -54.18
CA MET A 699 4.63 49.10 -55.43
C MET A 699 5.82 48.49 -56.21
N SER A 700 7.05 48.88 -55.88
CA SER A 700 8.29 48.17 -56.18
C SER A 700 9.14 48.04 -54.91
N LYS A 701 9.98 47.00 -54.80
CA LYS A 701 10.82 46.73 -53.62
C LYS A 701 12.21 46.29 -54.07
N ILE A 702 13.27 46.81 -53.44
CA ILE A 702 14.63 46.27 -53.58
C ILE A 702 14.75 45.10 -52.60
N THR A 703 15.16 43.92 -53.07
CA THR A 703 15.17 42.67 -52.28
C THR A 703 16.54 42.06 -52.08
N SER A 704 17.55 42.49 -52.83
CA SER A 704 18.94 42.09 -52.61
C SER A 704 19.90 43.21 -53.00
N ILE A 705 20.91 43.41 -52.16
CA ILE A 705 22.05 44.30 -52.40
C ILE A 705 23.31 43.52 -52.02
N ALA A 706 24.19 43.25 -52.98
CA ALA A 706 25.32 42.36 -52.79
C ALA A 706 26.60 42.88 -53.46
N ASN A 707 27.77 42.49 -52.93
CA ASN A 707 29.05 42.66 -53.62
C ASN A 707 29.05 41.86 -54.94
N ALA A 708 29.29 42.54 -56.05
CA ALA A 708 29.37 41.96 -57.40
C ALA A 708 30.74 42.21 -58.07
N SER A 709 31.76 42.42 -57.25
CA SER A 709 33.16 42.41 -57.68
C SER A 709 33.56 41.02 -58.17
N LEU A 710 34.52 40.98 -59.09
CA LEU A 710 35.16 39.73 -59.54
C LEU A 710 36.50 39.48 -58.83
N ASP A 711 37.00 40.48 -58.11
CA ASP A 711 38.25 40.42 -57.36
C ASP A 711 38.00 39.86 -55.95
N VAL A 712 38.81 38.89 -55.53
CA VAL A 712 38.74 38.28 -54.19
C VAL A 712 39.42 39.14 -53.13
N ASP A 713 39.02 38.99 -51.87
CA ASP A 713 39.70 39.68 -50.75
C ASP A 713 41.19 39.28 -50.68
N GLY A 714 42.04 40.26 -50.41
CA GLY A 714 43.50 40.14 -50.53
C GLY A 714 44.07 40.40 -51.94
N SER A 715 43.23 40.74 -52.92
CA SER A 715 43.67 41.22 -54.24
C SER A 715 44.49 42.50 -54.15
N VAL A 716 45.44 42.69 -55.08
CA VAL A 716 46.31 43.88 -55.11
C VAL A 716 45.53 45.16 -55.42
N VAL A 717 45.86 46.26 -54.73
CA VAL A 717 45.23 47.58 -54.93
C VAL A 717 45.36 48.02 -56.40
N PRO A 718 44.25 48.26 -57.15
CA PRO A 718 44.30 48.51 -58.58
C PRO A 718 44.79 49.94 -58.89
N VAL A 719 45.81 50.08 -59.75
CA VAL A 719 46.45 51.37 -60.06
C VAL A 719 46.05 51.91 -61.43
N GLY A 720 45.72 53.20 -61.52
CA GLY A 720 45.39 53.90 -62.75
C GLY A 720 44.21 54.87 -62.62
N SER A 721 43.78 55.43 -63.74
CA SER A 721 42.54 56.22 -63.83
C SER A 721 41.30 55.33 -63.82
N ASP A 722 40.22 55.83 -63.21
CA ASP A 722 38.86 55.29 -63.26
C ASP A 722 38.79 53.76 -62.96
N ARG A 723 39.57 53.31 -61.97
CA ARG A 723 39.60 51.91 -61.49
C ARG A 723 38.38 51.61 -60.63
N GLU A 724 37.76 50.46 -60.85
CA GLU A 724 36.67 49.98 -59.99
C GLU A 724 37.24 49.59 -58.61
N ILE A 725 36.69 50.16 -57.54
CA ILE A 725 37.12 49.97 -56.15
C ILE A 725 36.01 49.42 -55.26
N GLY A 726 34.76 49.51 -55.73
CA GLY A 726 33.57 48.97 -55.08
C GLY A 726 32.54 48.59 -56.14
N VAL A 727 31.91 47.42 -56.01
CA VAL A 727 30.96 46.94 -57.02
C VAL A 727 29.76 46.30 -56.35
N PHE A 728 28.56 46.79 -56.67
CA PHE A 728 27.33 46.44 -55.97
C PHE A 728 26.22 46.10 -56.97
N GLN A 729 25.65 44.89 -56.87
CA GLN A 729 24.46 44.49 -57.60
C GLN A 729 23.24 44.70 -56.72
N PHE A 730 22.24 45.38 -57.26
CA PHE A 730 20.92 45.61 -56.69
C PHE A 730 19.91 44.76 -57.46
N VAL A 731 18.95 44.16 -56.77
CA VAL A 731 17.86 43.35 -57.36
C VAL A 731 16.53 43.89 -56.90
N ALA A 732 15.62 44.15 -57.84
CA ALA A 732 14.23 44.49 -57.55
C ALA A 732 13.34 43.25 -57.55
N ALA A 733 12.33 43.24 -56.69
CA ALA A 733 11.27 42.25 -56.69
C ALA A 733 10.55 42.22 -58.05
N ALA A 734 10.14 41.02 -58.48
CA ALA A 734 9.07 40.89 -59.46
C ALA A 734 7.77 41.37 -58.80
N ASN A 735 7.16 42.40 -59.36
CA ASN A 735 5.89 42.98 -58.94
C ASN A 735 4.85 42.89 -60.07
N VAL A 736 3.57 43.01 -59.72
CA VAL A 736 2.42 43.02 -60.66
C VAL A 736 1.81 44.42 -60.85
N ASN A 737 2.46 45.43 -60.30
CA ASN A 737 1.93 46.79 -60.20
C ASN A 737 2.21 47.52 -61.52
N THR A 738 1.15 47.96 -62.20
CA THR A 738 1.16 48.25 -63.65
C THR A 738 0.25 49.42 -64.09
N LYS A 739 -0.39 50.10 -63.15
CA LYS A 739 -1.26 51.26 -63.37
C LYS A 739 -0.39 52.45 -63.76
N ASN A 740 -0.66 52.99 -64.95
CA ASN A 740 0.22 53.97 -65.60
C ASN A 740 1.62 53.41 -65.93
N ALA A 741 1.69 52.14 -66.36
CA ALA A 741 2.90 51.34 -66.66
C ALA A 741 3.55 50.72 -65.40
N PRO A 742 4.46 49.72 -65.56
CA PRO A 742 5.00 48.98 -64.42
C PRO A 742 5.76 49.84 -63.41
N ASN A 743 5.56 49.61 -62.11
CA ASN A 743 6.33 50.26 -61.06
C ASN A 743 7.78 49.77 -61.04
N ARG A 744 8.71 50.73 -60.90
CA ARG A 744 10.15 50.54 -60.97
C ARG A 744 10.82 51.20 -59.77
N ALA A 745 11.87 50.57 -59.24
CA ALA A 745 12.73 51.16 -58.23
C ALA A 745 13.85 51.96 -58.93
N ILE A 746 14.05 53.23 -58.60
CA ILE A 746 15.05 54.10 -59.24
C ILE A 746 15.99 54.65 -58.17
N LEU A 747 17.29 54.30 -58.22
CA LEU A 747 18.24 54.78 -57.20
C LEU A 747 18.51 56.29 -57.38
N ASP A 748 18.54 57.02 -56.26
CA ASP A 748 18.65 58.49 -56.21
C ASP A 748 19.83 58.99 -55.37
N THR A 749 20.00 58.42 -54.18
CA THR A 749 21.11 58.70 -53.26
C THR A 749 21.89 57.41 -53.00
N LEU A 750 23.21 57.44 -53.19
CA LEU A 750 24.12 56.36 -52.83
C LEU A 750 25.36 56.95 -52.16
N THR A 751 25.65 56.50 -50.93
CA THR A 751 26.85 56.88 -50.18
C THR A 751 27.77 55.70 -49.98
N PHE A 752 29.07 55.90 -50.22
CA PHE A 752 30.10 54.91 -50.00
C PHE A 752 31.12 55.42 -48.98
N VAL A 753 31.44 54.60 -47.99
CA VAL A 753 32.64 54.77 -47.16
C VAL A 753 33.77 54.02 -47.85
N VAL A 754 34.84 54.73 -48.19
CA VAL A 754 36.04 54.20 -48.83
C VAL A 754 37.17 54.26 -47.81
N ASP A 755 37.40 53.13 -47.14
CA ASP A 755 38.48 52.99 -46.16
C ASP A 755 39.81 52.73 -46.87
N THR A 756 40.85 53.45 -46.45
CA THR A 756 42.18 53.45 -47.07
C THR A 756 43.29 53.47 -46.01
N VAL A 757 44.19 52.49 -46.06
CA VAL A 757 45.46 52.53 -45.32
C VAL A 757 46.58 52.58 -46.33
N ASN A 758 47.40 53.64 -46.29
CA ASN A 758 48.55 53.83 -47.17
C ASN A 758 48.25 53.77 -48.69
N VAL A 759 47.04 54.08 -49.15
CA VAL A 759 46.71 54.14 -50.59
C VAL A 759 46.64 55.60 -51.07
N GLY A 760 47.23 55.89 -52.23
CA GLY A 760 47.18 57.21 -52.87
C GLY A 760 46.02 57.31 -53.87
N ILE A 761 44.92 57.95 -53.43
CA ILE A 761 43.71 58.22 -54.24
C ILE A 761 43.62 59.72 -54.52
N ASP A 762 43.18 60.10 -55.73
CA ASP A 762 42.76 61.47 -56.05
C ASP A 762 41.30 61.68 -55.63
N PRO A 763 41.02 62.47 -54.56
CA PRO A 763 39.66 62.64 -54.04
C PRO A 763 38.75 63.46 -54.94
N THR A 764 39.28 64.13 -55.97
CA THR A 764 38.47 64.88 -56.95
C THR A 764 37.91 64.01 -58.08
N ARG A 765 38.20 62.69 -58.04
CA ARG A 765 38.00 61.76 -59.14
C ARG A 765 37.32 60.45 -58.71
N PHE A 766 36.25 60.58 -57.92
CA PHE A 766 35.28 59.51 -57.71
C PHE A 766 34.12 59.60 -58.70
N ASN A 767 33.86 58.50 -59.39
CA ASN A 767 32.81 58.36 -60.42
C ASN A 767 31.95 57.12 -60.13
N LEU A 768 30.64 57.19 -60.38
CA LEU A 768 29.74 56.03 -60.39
C LEU A 768 29.38 55.69 -61.83
N VAL A 769 29.32 54.40 -62.16
CA VAL A 769 28.81 53.88 -63.43
C VAL A 769 27.81 52.75 -63.20
N ASN A 770 26.87 52.57 -64.13
CA ASN A 770 26.14 51.30 -64.29
C ASN A 770 26.98 50.42 -65.23
N ARG A 771 27.29 49.18 -64.85
CA ARG A 771 28.09 48.25 -65.68
C ARG A 771 27.40 47.87 -67.01
N LEU A 772 26.10 48.10 -67.16
CA LEU A 772 25.37 47.86 -68.41
C LEU A 772 25.80 48.83 -69.53
N ASP A 773 26.06 50.09 -69.19
CA ASP A 773 26.76 51.05 -70.06
C ASP A 773 27.86 51.77 -69.27
N ALA A 774 28.99 51.07 -69.14
CA ALA A 774 30.16 51.54 -68.44
C ALA A 774 30.90 52.72 -69.14
N SER A 775 30.37 53.25 -70.26
CA SER A 775 30.86 54.46 -70.93
C SER A 775 30.25 55.75 -70.36
N VAL A 776 29.09 55.65 -69.69
CA VAL A 776 28.43 56.78 -69.03
C VAL A 776 28.76 56.77 -67.53
N SER A 777 29.14 57.93 -67.00
CA SER A 777 29.53 58.10 -65.60
C SER A 777 28.98 59.39 -65.01
N VAL A 778 28.71 59.37 -63.70
CA VAL A 778 28.39 60.56 -62.91
C VAL A 778 29.45 60.75 -61.82
N ALA A 779 29.93 61.98 -61.62
CA ALA A 779 30.88 62.31 -60.56
C ALA A 779 30.18 62.42 -59.20
N ALA A 780 30.91 62.21 -58.11
CA ALA A 780 30.37 62.35 -56.75
C ALA A 780 29.85 63.77 -56.49
N THR A 781 28.69 63.89 -55.84
CA THR A 781 28.13 65.20 -55.42
C THR A 781 28.97 65.80 -54.29
N THR A 782 29.36 64.97 -53.32
CA THR A 782 30.24 65.34 -52.22
C THR A 782 31.28 64.26 -51.95
N VAL A 783 32.47 64.69 -51.53
CA VAL A 783 33.58 63.83 -51.08
C VAL A 783 34.12 64.45 -49.80
N GLU A 784 33.88 63.78 -48.68
CA GLU A 784 34.32 64.18 -47.35
C GLU A 784 35.49 63.30 -46.91
N THR A 785 36.48 63.87 -46.21
CA THR A 785 37.59 63.08 -45.64
C THR A 785 37.19 62.54 -44.28
N THR A 786 37.28 61.23 -44.08
CA THR A 786 37.03 60.55 -42.80
C THR A 786 38.33 60.30 -42.04
N ALA A 787 38.25 59.72 -40.84
CA ALA A 787 39.44 59.31 -40.07
C ALA A 787 40.24 58.17 -40.75
N THR A 788 39.64 57.47 -41.71
CA THR A 788 40.17 56.25 -42.35
C THR A 788 40.25 56.35 -43.87
N GLY A 789 39.75 57.42 -44.50
CA GLY A 789 39.69 57.56 -45.95
C GLY A 789 38.67 58.61 -46.37
N TYR A 790 37.63 58.19 -47.10
CA TYR A 790 36.63 59.09 -47.69
C TYR A 790 35.19 58.63 -47.49
N ARG A 791 34.25 59.58 -47.37
CA ARG A 791 32.82 59.37 -47.56
C ARG A 791 32.42 60.04 -48.88
N VAL A 792 31.91 59.25 -49.81
CA VAL A 792 31.65 59.63 -51.20
C VAL A 792 30.15 59.48 -51.46
N THR A 793 29.45 60.60 -51.61
CA THR A 793 27.98 60.59 -51.80
C THR A 793 27.61 61.09 -53.19
N PHE A 794 26.76 60.32 -53.85
CA PHE A 794 26.06 60.66 -55.08
C PHE A 794 24.60 60.93 -54.73
N THR A 795 24.01 61.98 -55.30
CA THR A 795 22.61 62.39 -55.10
C THR A 795 21.98 62.79 -56.42
N ASN A 796 20.64 62.84 -56.47
CA ASN A 796 19.90 63.20 -57.69
C ASN A 796 20.21 62.25 -58.86
N LEU A 797 20.60 60.99 -58.56
CA LEU A 797 21.02 60.00 -59.54
C LEU A 797 19.91 59.68 -60.56
N ARG A 798 18.65 59.74 -60.12
CA ARG A 798 17.44 59.60 -60.95
C ARG A 798 17.41 60.60 -62.13
N ALA A 799 18.02 61.76 -61.98
CA ALA A 799 18.11 62.79 -63.02
C ALA A 799 19.53 62.92 -63.61
N SER A 800 20.42 61.96 -63.33
CA SER A 800 21.77 61.90 -63.91
C SER A 800 21.76 61.23 -65.29
N ALA A 801 22.92 61.19 -65.96
CA ALA A 801 23.08 60.44 -67.21
C ALA A 801 23.22 58.92 -67.00
N VAL A 802 23.55 58.47 -65.78
CA VAL A 802 23.70 57.04 -65.47
C VAL A 802 22.32 56.46 -65.19
N ASP A 803 21.92 55.46 -65.96
CA ASP A 803 20.64 54.76 -65.75
C ASP A 803 20.65 54.02 -64.41
N THR A 804 19.80 54.46 -63.48
CA THR A 804 19.58 53.86 -62.15
C THR A 804 18.26 53.11 -62.00
N VAL A 805 17.55 52.83 -63.11
CA VAL A 805 16.23 52.19 -63.11
C VAL A 805 16.34 50.67 -62.97
N LEU A 806 15.73 50.11 -61.92
CA LEU A 806 15.46 48.69 -61.77
C LEU A 806 13.99 48.39 -62.09
N GLY A 807 13.76 47.69 -63.21
CA GLY A 807 12.46 47.16 -63.58
C GLY A 807 11.99 46.00 -62.67
N SER A 808 10.69 45.70 -62.71
CA SER A 808 10.09 44.54 -62.04
C SER A 808 10.88 43.26 -62.32
N GLY A 809 11.43 42.65 -61.26
CA GLY A 809 12.23 41.40 -61.32
C GLY A 809 13.64 41.54 -61.91
N MET A 810 14.10 42.75 -62.20
CA MET A 810 15.40 43.01 -62.83
C MET A 810 16.50 43.27 -61.80
N SER A 811 17.76 43.22 -62.25
CA SER A 811 18.91 43.66 -61.46
C SER A 811 19.77 44.67 -62.23
N ALA A 812 20.43 45.55 -61.51
CA ALA A 812 21.40 46.51 -62.04
C ALA A 812 22.68 46.43 -61.19
N THR A 813 23.85 46.58 -61.82
CA THR A 813 25.15 46.51 -61.13
C THR A 813 25.91 47.80 -61.32
N PHE A 814 26.23 48.46 -60.21
CA PHE A 814 26.96 49.73 -60.21
C PHE A 814 28.38 49.53 -59.72
N ALA A 815 29.32 50.27 -60.30
CA ALA A 815 30.71 50.27 -59.87
C ALA A 815 31.13 51.68 -59.46
N LEU A 816 31.62 51.80 -58.23
CA LEU A 816 32.36 52.96 -57.75
C LEU A 816 33.76 52.91 -58.35
N ARG A 817 34.12 53.96 -59.09
CA ARG A 817 35.42 54.15 -59.74
C ARG A 817 36.20 55.27 -59.08
N ALA A 818 37.51 55.11 -58.99
CA ALA A 818 38.44 56.10 -58.44
C ALA A 818 39.75 56.17 -59.26
N ASN A 819 40.41 57.34 -59.22
CA ASN A 819 41.78 57.48 -59.69
C ASN A 819 42.77 57.10 -58.58
N ILE A 820 43.49 55.98 -58.74
CA ILE A 820 44.52 55.51 -57.80
C ILE A 820 45.89 55.75 -58.42
N PHE A 821 46.69 56.62 -57.82
CA PHE A 821 48.02 57.00 -58.32
C PHE A 821 49.16 56.27 -57.59
N ASN A 822 48.92 55.68 -56.41
CA ASN A 822 49.89 54.86 -55.69
C ASN A 822 49.20 53.73 -54.90
N PRO A 823 49.53 52.45 -55.12
CA PRO A 823 48.91 51.33 -54.39
C PRO A 823 49.41 51.20 -52.94
N ASN A 824 50.61 51.68 -52.62
CA ASN A 824 51.17 51.64 -51.27
C ASN A 824 52.17 52.80 -51.05
N THR A 825 51.73 53.86 -50.38
CA THR A 825 52.52 55.05 -50.03
C THR A 825 53.55 54.79 -48.92
N ALA A 826 53.43 53.68 -48.18
CA ALA A 826 54.33 53.27 -47.10
C ALA A 826 55.27 52.10 -47.49
N ALA A 827 55.27 51.67 -48.76
CA ALA A 827 56.09 50.54 -49.22
C ALA A 827 57.59 50.74 -48.95
N SER A 828 58.09 51.98 -49.04
CA SER A 828 59.49 52.33 -48.75
C SER A 828 59.87 52.25 -47.26
N SER A 829 58.90 52.22 -46.36
CA SER A 829 59.06 51.97 -44.92
C SER A 829 58.55 50.59 -44.48
N GLY A 830 58.15 49.73 -45.43
CA GLY A 830 57.65 48.38 -45.14
C GLY A 830 56.24 48.33 -44.52
N GLY A 831 55.46 49.42 -44.62
CA GLY A 831 54.07 49.42 -44.21
C GLY A 831 53.17 48.75 -45.26
N SER A 832 52.17 47.99 -44.81
CA SER A 832 51.14 47.43 -45.69
C SER A 832 50.10 48.48 -46.10
N SER A 833 49.44 48.28 -47.24
CA SER A 833 48.28 49.05 -47.65
C SER A 833 47.00 48.23 -47.67
N SER A 834 45.86 48.93 -47.59
CA SER A 834 44.54 48.33 -47.80
C SER A 834 43.54 49.34 -48.37
N LEU A 835 42.57 48.84 -49.13
CA LEU A 835 41.45 49.62 -49.68
C LEU A 835 40.18 48.78 -49.64
N GLN A 836 39.09 49.32 -49.10
CA GLN A 836 37.76 48.72 -49.18
C GLN A 836 36.70 49.80 -49.36
N ALA A 837 35.83 49.61 -50.36
CA ALA A 837 34.62 50.41 -50.50
C ALA A 837 33.42 49.69 -49.86
N THR A 838 32.63 50.44 -49.10
CA THR A 838 31.46 49.96 -48.37
C THR A 838 30.27 50.86 -48.70
N LEU A 839 29.19 50.31 -49.25
CA LEU A 839 27.92 51.01 -49.42
C LEU A 839 27.23 51.19 -48.06
N ASP A 840 26.79 52.41 -47.77
CA ASP A 840 26.12 52.81 -46.53
C ASP A 840 24.60 52.88 -46.76
N LEU A 841 23.83 52.08 -46.01
CA LEU A 841 22.36 51.94 -46.17
C LEU A 841 21.56 52.58 -45.03
N HIS A 842 22.20 53.25 -44.07
CA HIS A 842 21.49 53.99 -43.02
C HIS A 842 20.75 55.21 -43.58
N ASP A 843 19.69 55.63 -42.89
CA ASP A 843 18.78 56.71 -43.27
C ASP A 843 19.49 57.96 -43.81
N GLY A 844 19.12 58.39 -45.02
CA GLY A 844 19.65 59.58 -45.68
C GLY A 844 21.03 59.41 -46.34
N PHE A 845 21.73 58.29 -46.11
CA PHE A 845 22.92 57.90 -46.89
C PHE A 845 22.58 57.03 -48.10
N PHE A 846 21.42 56.39 -48.08
CA PHE A 846 20.78 55.70 -49.21
C PHE A 846 19.45 56.37 -49.56
N GLY A 847 19.00 56.23 -50.81
CA GLY A 847 17.67 56.70 -51.20
C GLY A 847 17.29 56.34 -52.63
N TRP A 848 16.00 56.08 -52.85
CA TRP A 848 15.44 55.60 -54.11
C TRP A 848 13.97 56.03 -54.27
N PHE A 849 13.47 55.94 -55.50
CA PHE A 849 12.06 56.19 -55.84
C PHE A 849 11.34 54.92 -56.26
N ASP A 850 10.09 54.77 -55.84
CA ASP A 850 9.11 53.85 -56.42
C ASP A 850 8.24 54.62 -57.43
N GLU A 851 8.23 54.18 -58.70
CA GLU A 851 7.80 55.06 -59.80
C GLU A 851 7.10 54.37 -60.99
N ASP A 852 5.93 54.91 -61.35
CA ASP A 852 5.18 54.70 -62.60
C ASP A 852 5.01 56.05 -63.35
N PHE A 853 4.14 56.15 -64.37
CA PHE A 853 3.92 57.42 -65.10
C PHE A 853 2.89 58.36 -64.45
N GLY A 854 2.24 57.96 -63.36
CA GLY A 854 1.27 58.75 -62.59
C GLY A 854 1.64 58.93 -61.11
N SER A 855 2.54 58.10 -60.55
CA SER A 855 3.04 58.23 -59.17
C SER A 855 4.57 58.10 -59.07
N SER A 856 5.15 58.74 -58.06
CA SER A 856 6.59 58.77 -57.77
C SER A 856 6.77 59.07 -56.28
N HIS A 857 7.09 58.05 -55.47
CA HIS A 857 7.32 58.19 -54.03
C HIS A 857 8.81 58.00 -53.71
N LYS A 858 9.39 58.81 -52.82
CA LYS A 858 10.81 58.69 -52.41
C LYS A 858 10.93 58.01 -51.05
N PHE A 859 11.87 57.07 -50.93
CA PHE A 859 12.27 56.45 -49.68
C PHE A 859 13.78 56.66 -49.45
N ASP A 860 14.15 57.04 -48.22
CA ASP A 860 15.56 57.25 -47.80
C ASP A 860 16.10 56.07 -46.96
N TRP A 861 15.46 54.90 -47.05
CA TRP A 861 15.80 53.63 -46.38
C TRP A 861 15.44 52.41 -47.25
N VAL A 862 15.76 51.20 -46.79
CA VAL A 862 15.40 49.93 -47.46
C VAL A 862 15.19 48.79 -46.44
N ASP A 863 14.20 47.93 -46.67
CA ASP A 863 13.94 46.70 -45.91
C ASP A 863 14.97 45.62 -46.26
N TYR A 864 16.17 45.74 -45.69
CA TYR A 864 17.30 44.85 -45.87
C TYR A 864 18.00 44.56 -44.53
N PRO A 865 18.50 43.33 -44.26
CA PRO A 865 19.03 42.97 -42.93
C PRO A 865 20.38 43.61 -42.59
N ASP A 866 21.19 43.98 -43.58
CA ASP A 866 22.50 44.62 -43.39
C ASP A 866 22.39 46.13 -43.63
N THR A 867 22.88 46.97 -42.70
CA THR A 867 22.95 48.43 -42.90
C THR A 867 24.20 48.90 -43.66
N VAL A 868 25.14 48.00 -43.95
CA VAL A 868 26.35 48.28 -44.74
C VAL A 868 26.75 47.08 -45.60
N ILE A 869 27.02 47.31 -46.88
CA ILE A 869 27.46 46.26 -47.82
C ILE A 869 28.94 46.51 -48.17
N ARG A 870 29.82 45.57 -47.83
CA ARG A 870 31.26 45.66 -48.14
C ARG A 870 31.57 45.05 -49.51
N SER A 871 32.34 45.77 -50.33
CA SER A 871 32.99 45.24 -51.53
C SER A 871 34.35 44.62 -51.18
N THR A 872 35.06 44.07 -52.17
CA THR A 872 36.41 43.50 -52.05
C THR A 872 37.36 44.34 -51.17
N LEU A 873 38.03 43.68 -50.22
CA LEU A 873 39.16 44.21 -49.46
C LEU A 873 40.46 44.00 -50.25
N TYR A 874 40.95 45.05 -50.89
CA TYR A 874 42.27 45.04 -51.54
C TYR A 874 43.39 45.27 -50.53
N GLN A 875 44.56 44.66 -50.73
CA GLN A 875 45.74 44.73 -49.84
C GLN A 875 47.06 44.77 -50.64
N GLY A 876 48.16 45.26 -50.03
CA GLY A 876 49.49 45.33 -50.65
C GLY A 876 50.57 45.99 -49.79
#